data_AF-A0A7S0NPE6-F1
#
_entry.id   AF-A0A7S0NPE6-F1
#
_cell.length_a   1.000
_cell.length_b   1.000
_cell.length_c   1.000
_cell.angle_alpha   90.00
_cell.angle_beta   90.00
_cell.angle_gamma   90.00
#
_symmetry.space_group_name_H-M   'P 1'
#
loop_
_entity.id
_entity.type
_entity.pdbx_description
1 polymer ?
#
loop_
_entity_poly.entity_id
_entity_poly.type
_entity_poly.pdbx_seq_one_letter_code
_entity_poly.pdbx_strand_id
1 'polypeptide(L)'
;QRQAREAAEKAARMAGAAAAAAGMGADPFANIAGAPPVVPGLDDTLSSLPQLEAFNGPVVEAETLARVIRCVEAVIQKTAALRQPALLPPPLLKASVDDGDEIAGGFRADLPDMRTPSAACSAPLYGRLAKSNEDIEALAGAEQAPPIVRPVELTLVPDSVATVEEASGAMRKAVHCCVLLANQADLLPNTFQLRASLLTHLFCGVLPAPLPLTHPRRRAECFWASQTVRYETQAELLRCLRLLLLQFGAAALSMTATRSFDAARLLTLASFATTADAILRLRVNDHPSPFCLHYSGDADGPVTPFGFEMGPFGVEAEYLRFHCPERTGRLTQVLDYFHGIKEAVTDDHVVFRWEKSADFGAGDARLLSQVCLQMGFPMDPDELPFYLSGESRELGDNYPEMPVMRDIVFFFKALMTPTSESLPELRRWRPRDAALWWKYRPGQGFETHGFARRMEVHPWKEGDSGDKGTGWRSSMGGGFLASLFGSGDKRPRCPPSGGNPSNLAGKEVNSEEDVLHLQKLPTFDGLLRPSESELLLTYLTAPYLRVPLVLKHFADPQRVRALGHKDVQGVLDACFFEPGPWQPPSAVDVPYEVPAPSRAHMATPCGLLLHELSNAPAPLVDAAEEILAMTLELDTGRHDSPCAAGLLYAVRLMTRMHCFVRYALVESGLGAEVDGVEASSDDRGDSGAFSESRESPGPGPGPG
;
A
#
# COMPACT_ATOMS: atom_id res chain seq x y z
N GLN A 1 19.13 14.35 43.92
CA GLN A 1 18.29 13.18 44.26
C GLN A 1 17.07 13.55 45.13
N ARG A 2 17.21 14.26 46.26
CA ARG A 2 16.04 14.67 47.09
C ARG A 2 15.09 15.64 46.37
N GLN A 3 15.62 16.61 45.63
CA GLN A 3 14.83 17.54 44.79
C GLN A 3 14.14 16.85 43.60
N ALA A 4 14.73 15.79 43.04
CA ALA A 4 14.10 15.01 41.97
C ALA A 4 12.93 14.18 42.50
N ARG A 5 13.02 13.71 43.74
CA ARG A 5 11.96 12.97 44.43
C ARG A 5 10.80 13.89 44.85
N GLU A 6 11.10 15.11 45.31
CA GLU A 6 10.09 16.15 45.60
C GLU A 6 9.41 16.66 44.31
N ALA A 7 10.13 16.77 43.20
CA ALA A 7 9.54 17.12 41.90
C ALA A 7 8.60 16.01 41.38
N ALA A 8 8.97 14.74 41.56
CA ALA A 8 8.13 13.59 41.19
C ALA A 8 6.88 13.48 42.07
N GLU A 9 6.98 13.70 43.39
CA GLU A 9 5.81 13.73 44.28
C GLU A 9 4.87 14.92 44.01
N LYS A 10 5.43 16.08 43.62
CA LYS A 10 4.64 17.25 43.24
C LYS A 10 3.94 17.05 41.89
N ALA A 11 4.58 16.39 40.92
CA ALA A 11 3.97 16.01 39.65
C ALA A 11 2.85 14.96 39.85
N ALA A 12 3.06 13.96 40.70
CA ALA A 12 2.05 12.95 41.03
C ALA A 12 0.82 13.56 41.74
N ARG A 13 1.02 14.55 42.62
CA ARG A 13 -0.09 15.29 43.25
C ARG A 13 -0.85 16.20 42.29
N MET A 14 -0.17 16.79 41.30
CA MET A 14 -0.85 17.60 40.27
C MET A 14 -1.62 16.72 39.27
N ALA A 15 -1.11 15.54 38.92
CA ALA A 15 -1.83 14.55 38.12
C ALA A 15 -3.08 14.01 38.83
N GLY A 16 -2.99 13.74 40.14
CA GLY A 16 -4.15 13.32 40.95
C GLY A 16 -5.22 14.42 41.11
N ALA A 17 -4.83 15.70 41.12
CA ALA A 17 -5.75 16.82 41.20
C ALA A 17 -6.45 17.12 39.85
N ALA A 18 -5.77 16.89 38.72
CA ALA A 18 -6.37 17.02 37.38
C ALA A 18 -7.39 15.90 37.10
N ALA A 19 -7.11 14.67 37.55
CA ALA A 19 -8.03 13.53 37.44
C ALA A 19 -9.30 13.69 38.32
N ALA A 20 -9.23 14.46 39.40
CA ALA A 20 -10.39 14.77 40.25
C ALA A 20 -11.23 15.96 39.74
N ALA A 21 -10.66 16.81 38.87
CA ALA A 21 -11.35 17.97 38.29
C ALA A 21 -12.08 17.62 36.98
N ALA A 22 -11.63 16.58 36.26
CA ALA A 22 -12.34 16.00 35.13
C ALA A 22 -13.26 14.88 35.62
N GLY A 23 -14.52 15.22 35.94
CA GLY A 23 -15.53 14.24 36.36
C GLY A 23 -15.78 13.17 35.29
N MET A 24 -15.00 12.08 35.31
CA MET A 24 -15.21 10.89 34.50
C MET A 24 -16.15 9.94 35.24
N GLY A 25 -17.44 10.07 34.92
CA GLY A 25 -18.50 9.17 35.34
C GLY A 25 -19.61 9.18 34.30
N ALA A 26 -19.32 8.68 33.09
CA ALA A 26 -20.33 8.24 32.13
C ALA A 26 -19.65 7.40 31.04
N ASP A 27 -20.02 6.13 31.02
CA ASP A 27 -19.67 5.12 30.03
C ASP A 27 -20.24 5.51 28.64
N PRO A 28 -19.42 5.68 27.59
CA PRO A 28 -19.91 6.11 26.27
C PRO A 28 -20.57 4.98 25.46
N PHE A 29 -20.74 3.77 26.02
CA PHE A 29 -21.40 2.66 25.32
C PHE A 29 -22.88 2.43 25.70
N ALA A 30 -23.50 3.33 26.47
CA ALA A 30 -24.88 3.14 26.95
C ALA A 30 -26.01 3.39 25.91
N ASN A 31 -25.71 3.70 24.65
CA ASN A 31 -26.75 3.86 23.61
C ASN A 31 -26.55 2.90 22.44
N ILE A 32 -26.68 1.60 22.71
CA ILE A 32 -27.05 0.61 21.69
C ILE A 32 -28.49 0.18 21.99
N ALA A 33 -29.43 0.74 21.22
CA ALA A 33 -30.81 0.30 21.25
C ALA A 33 -30.91 -1.10 20.62
N GLY A 34 -31.25 -2.10 21.44
CA GLY A 34 -31.81 -3.38 20.97
C GLY A 34 -30.97 -4.63 21.21
N ALA A 35 -30.81 -5.06 22.47
CA ALA A 35 -30.51 -6.45 22.80
C ALA A 35 -31.17 -6.84 24.15
N PRO A 36 -31.67 -8.09 24.32
CA PRO A 36 -32.51 -8.51 25.45
C PRO A 36 -31.70 -8.70 26.75
N PRO A 37 -32.34 -8.74 27.94
CA PRO A 37 -31.65 -8.61 29.21
C PRO A 37 -30.86 -9.87 29.57
N VAL A 38 -29.57 -9.71 29.86
CA VAL A 38 -28.71 -10.73 30.46
C VAL A 38 -28.75 -10.59 31.99
N VAL A 39 -28.81 -11.74 32.65
CA VAL A 39 -29.01 -11.99 34.08
C VAL A 39 -27.86 -11.42 34.93
N PRO A 40 -28.12 -10.82 36.12
CA PRO A 40 -27.06 -10.26 36.97
C PRO A 40 -26.44 -11.34 37.87
N GLY A 41 -25.11 -11.41 37.89
CA GLY A 41 -24.35 -12.16 38.89
C GLY A 41 -23.11 -12.86 38.34
N LEU A 42 -22.07 -12.10 38.00
CA LEU A 42 -20.66 -12.57 37.91
C LEU A 42 -19.68 -11.38 37.81
N ASP A 43 -19.97 -10.28 38.50
CA ASP A 43 -18.99 -9.23 38.78
C ASP A 43 -18.43 -9.48 40.18
N ASP A 44 -17.23 -10.07 40.26
CA ASP A 44 -16.33 -9.84 41.42
C ASP A 44 -14.91 -10.43 41.26
N THR A 45 -14.48 -10.85 40.05
CA THR A 45 -13.10 -11.37 39.85
C THR A 45 -12.39 -10.88 38.59
N LEU A 46 -12.78 -9.74 38.02
CA LEU A 46 -12.18 -9.18 36.79
C LEU A 46 -11.48 -7.82 36.97
N SER A 47 -11.30 -7.33 38.20
CA SER A 47 -10.66 -6.04 38.48
C SER A 47 -9.13 -6.07 38.58
N SER A 48 -8.49 -7.21 38.28
CA SER A 48 -7.04 -7.30 38.15
C SER A 48 -6.68 -8.13 36.93
N LEU A 49 -6.40 -7.49 35.80
CA LEU A 49 -5.49 -7.91 34.70
C LEU A 49 -5.57 -6.86 33.56
N PRO A 50 -4.51 -6.66 32.76
CA PRO A 50 -4.20 -5.39 32.12
C PRO A 50 -5.17 -5.06 30.99
N GLN A 51 -5.72 -3.85 31.05
CA GLN A 51 -6.26 -3.15 29.89
C GLN A 51 -5.14 -3.03 28.85
N LEU A 52 -5.50 -3.12 27.57
CA LEU A 52 -4.61 -2.88 26.42
C LEU A 52 -3.56 -1.81 26.76
N GLU A 53 -2.29 -2.21 26.89
CA GLU A 53 -1.16 -1.27 26.84
C GLU A 53 -1.00 -0.79 25.40
N ALA A 54 -2.00 -0.04 24.94
CA ALA A 54 -1.97 0.76 23.74
C ALA A 54 -1.43 2.15 24.14
N PHE A 55 -0.38 2.61 23.46
CA PHE A 55 0.02 4.02 23.43
C PHE A 55 0.23 4.71 24.80
N ASN A 56 1.24 4.29 25.57
CA ASN A 56 1.76 5.06 26.71
C ASN A 56 2.89 6.03 26.30
N GLY A 57 2.68 6.81 25.24
CA GLY A 57 3.52 7.97 24.90
C GLY A 57 2.96 9.25 25.51
N PRO A 58 3.77 10.30 25.75
CA PRO A 58 3.25 11.58 26.21
C PRO A 58 2.20 12.11 25.23
N VAL A 59 1.01 12.41 25.75
CA VAL A 59 -0.11 12.97 25.00
C VAL A 59 0.37 14.23 24.28
N VAL A 60 0.32 14.20 22.94
CA VAL A 60 0.65 15.36 22.12
C VAL A 60 -0.33 16.48 22.47
N GLU A 61 0.18 17.68 22.80
CA GLU A 61 -0.69 18.84 23.01
C GLU A 61 -1.48 19.12 21.72
N ALA A 62 -2.80 19.00 21.79
CA ALA A 62 -3.71 19.17 20.66
C ALA A 62 -3.47 20.48 19.89
N GLU A 63 -3.00 21.52 20.58
CA GLU A 63 -2.65 22.82 20.00
C GLU A 63 -1.50 22.74 18.98
N THR A 64 -0.50 21.89 19.22
CA THR A 64 0.65 21.70 18.34
C THR A 64 0.24 21.02 17.04
N LEU A 65 -0.63 20.00 17.11
CA LEU A 65 -1.14 19.31 15.93
C LEU A 65 -2.16 20.15 15.17
N ALA A 66 -3.03 20.87 15.88
CA ALA A 66 -3.97 21.82 15.27
C ALA A 66 -3.26 22.96 14.53
N ARG A 67 -2.05 23.36 14.96
CA ARG A 67 -1.23 24.34 14.22
C ARG A 67 -0.82 23.82 12.84
N VAL A 68 -0.44 22.55 12.71
CA VAL A 68 -0.12 21.92 11.41
C VAL A 68 -1.31 21.98 10.46
N ILE A 69 -2.48 21.65 10.99
CA ILE A 69 -3.74 21.62 10.24
C ILE A 69 -4.05 23.02 9.73
N ARG A 70 -4.02 24.03 10.63
CA ARG A 70 -4.21 25.44 10.26
C ARG A 70 -3.18 25.93 9.24
N CYS A 71 -1.91 25.53 9.35
CA CYS A 71 -0.86 25.92 8.41
C CYS A 71 -1.08 25.32 7.01
N VAL A 72 -1.43 24.03 6.94
CA VAL A 72 -1.73 23.36 5.67
C VAL A 72 -3.00 23.93 5.04
N GLU A 73 -4.05 24.14 5.83
CA GLU A 73 -5.29 24.79 5.38
C GLU A 73 -5.04 26.22 4.90
N ALA A 74 -4.25 27.01 5.61
CA ALA A 74 -3.88 28.37 5.21
C ALA A 74 -3.10 28.36 3.89
N VAL A 75 -2.23 27.38 3.65
CA VAL A 75 -1.53 27.24 2.37
C VAL A 75 -2.45 26.75 1.26
N ILE A 76 -3.37 25.83 1.54
CA ILE A 76 -4.41 25.42 0.57
C ILE A 76 -5.27 26.62 0.19
N GLN A 77 -5.69 27.43 1.16
CA GLN A 77 -6.46 28.65 0.93
C GLN A 77 -5.64 29.70 0.16
N LYS A 78 -4.36 29.89 0.52
CA LYS A 78 -3.47 30.84 -0.17
C LYS A 78 -3.18 30.38 -1.60
N THR A 79 -2.95 29.10 -1.84
CA THR A 79 -2.78 28.53 -3.19
C THR A 79 -4.08 28.54 -3.99
N ALA A 80 -5.25 28.34 -3.36
CA ALA A 80 -6.55 28.47 -4.00
C ALA A 80 -6.87 29.93 -4.38
N ALA A 81 -6.54 30.89 -3.51
CA ALA A 81 -6.66 32.32 -3.79
C ALA A 81 -5.70 32.77 -4.91
N LEU A 82 -4.48 32.23 -4.96
CA LEU A 82 -3.53 32.44 -6.04
C LEU A 82 -3.95 31.75 -7.35
N ARG A 83 -4.80 30.70 -7.27
CA ARG A 83 -5.42 30.00 -8.39
C ARG A 83 -6.80 30.55 -8.77
N GLN A 84 -7.13 31.80 -8.42
CA GLN A 84 -8.19 32.47 -9.16
C GLN A 84 -7.85 32.37 -10.65
N PRO A 85 -8.78 31.87 -11.50
CA PRO A 85 -8.48 31.63 -12.89
C PRO A 85 -8.06 32.97 -13.49
N ALA A 86 -6.76 33.11 -13.77
CA ALA A 86 -6.32 34.00 -14.82
C ALA A 86 -7.13 33.55 -16.03
N LEU A 87 -8.10 34.39 -16.43
CA LEU A 87 -8.92 34.24 -17.61
C LEU A 87 -8.10 33.50 -18.66
N LEU A 88 -8.52 32.29 -19.01
CA LEU A 88 -8.03 31.65 -20.21
C LEU A 88 -8.08 32.74 -21.29
N PRO A 89 -6.97 33.10 -21.94
CA PRO A 89 -7.09 33.91 -23.14
C PRO A 89 -8.06 33.17 -24.07
N PRO A 90 -8.99 33.89 -24.72
CA PRO A 90 -9.99 33.25 -25.55
C PRO A 90 -9.30 32.29 -26.52
N PRO A 91 -9.93 31.16 -26.88
CA PRO A 91 -9.36 30.24 -27.83
C PRO A 91 -8.92 31.05 -29.05
N LEU A 92 -7.67 30.86 -29.47
CA LEU A 92 -7.16 31.46 -30.69
C LEU A 92 -8.13 31.08 -31.80
N LEU A 93 -8.99 32.03 -32.17
CA LEU A 93 -9.77 31.96 -33.38
C LEU A 93 -8.75 31.72 -34.49
N LYS A 94 -9.01 30.70 -35.31
CA LYS A 94 -8.28 30.53 -36.57
C LYS A 94 -8.28 31.89 -37.26
N ALA A 95 -7.09 32.42 -37.53
CA ALA A 95 -6.96 33.60 -38.35
C ALA A 95 -7.81 33.39 -39.59
N SER A 96 -8.74 34.30 -39.84
CA SER A 96 -9.38 34.41 -41.14
C SER A 96 -8.25 34.52 -42.15
N VAL A 97 -8.23 33.59 -43.10
CA VAL A 97 -7.50 33.79 -44.33
C VAL A 97 -8.31 34.84 -45.09
N ASP A 98 -8.04 36.10 -44.80
CA ASP A 98 -8.38 37.17 -45.71
C ASP A 98 -7.34 37.15 -46.82
N ASP A 99 -7.82 36.85 -48.02
CA ASP A 99 -7.09 37.02 -49.26
C ASP A 99 -6.71 38.50 -49.42
N GLY A 100 -5.41 38.74 -49.60
CA GLY A 100 -4.87 39.98 -50.16
C GLY A 100 -4.35 40.97 -49.12
N ASP A 101 -3.05 40.93 -48.86
CA ASP A 101 -2.20 42.06 -49.22
C ASP A 101 -0.71 41.70 -49.12
N GLU A 102 0.02 42.12 -50.15
CA GLU A 102 1.45 41.91 -50.33
C GLU A 102 2.26 42.63 -49.25
N ILE A 103 3.19 41.92 -48.60
CA ILE A 103 4.37 42.56 -48.02
C ILE A 103 5.63 41.88 -48.56
N ALA A 104 6.38 42.69 -49.29
CA ALA A 104 7.67 42.42 -49.86
C ALA A 104 8.77 42.29 -48.80
N GLY A 105 9.65 41.30 -48.99
CA GLY A 105 11.04 41.34 -48.53
C GLY A 105 11.34 40.77 -47.14
N GLY A 106 12.00 39.60 -47.11
CA GLY A 106 12.72 39.15 -45.91
C GLY A 106 12.81 37.64 -45.76
N PHE A 107 13.87 37.05 -46.28
CA PHE A 107 14.22 35.63 -46.18
C PHE A 107 14.40 35.15 -44.73
N ARG A 108 13.89 33.95 -44.39
CA ARG A 108 14.58 33.02 -43.48
C ARG A 108 14.17 31.56 -43.71
N ALA A 109 15.11 30.78 -44.26
CA ALA A 109 15.26 29.33 -44.13
C ALA A 109 15.53 29.02 -42.63
N ASP A 110 15.12 27.92 -41.99
CA ASP A 110 15.11 26.51 -42.40
C ASP A 110 13.91 25.76 -41.77
N LEU A 111 12.87 25.51 -42.55
CA LEU A 111 11.93 24.41 -42.35
C LEU A 111 12.01 23.58 -43.63
N PRO A 112 12.12 22.24 -43.57
CA PRO A 112 12.03 21.43 -44.77
C PRO A 112 10.69 21.73 -45.44
N ASP A 113 10.73 22.12 -46.71
CA ASP A 113 9.55 22.43 -47.50
C ASP A 113 8.68 21.18 -47.59
N MET A 114 7.62 21.14 -46.79
CA MET A 114 6.62 20.08 -46.77
C MET A 114 5.58 20.24 -47.89
N ARG A 115 5.75 21.25 -48.77
CA ARG A 115 4.93 21.36 -49.98
C ARG A 115 5.45 20.32 -50.96
N THR A 116 4.57 19.39 -51.32
CA THR A 116 4.82 18.49 -52.44
C THR A 116 5.25 19.32 -53.64
N PRO A 117 6.42 19.06 -54.25
CA PRO A 117 6.85 19.82 -55.42
C PRO A 117 5.74 19.69 -56.47
N SER A 118 5.22 20.82 -56.95
CA SER A 118 4.16 20.86 -57.97
C SER A 118 4.50 20.01 -59.21
N ALA A 119 5.80 19.80 -59.46
CA ALA A 119 6.32 18.93 -60.50
C ALA A 119 6.10 17.42 -60.27
N ALA A 120 5.84 16.94 -59.05
CA ALA A 120 5.52 15.53 -58.79
C ALA A 120 4.20 15.10 -59.44
N CYS A 121 3.29 16.05 -59.66
CA CYS A 121 2.03 15.82 -60.37
C CYS A 121 2.17 15.86 -61.90
N SER A 122 3.36 16.18 -62.43
CA SER A 122 3.60 16.33 -63.88
C SER A 122 4.09 15.05 -64.57
N ALA A 123 4.23 13.93 -63.84
CA ALA A 123 4.59 12.66 -64.44
C ALA A 123 3.46 12.19 -65.39
N PRO A 124 3.69 12.09 -66.71
CA PRO A 124 2.64 11.87 -67.72
C PRO A 124 1.95 10.50 -67.62
N LEU A 125 2.38 9.64 -66.69
CA LEU A 125 1.80 8.33 -66.41
C LEU A 125 1.21 8.22 -64.98
N TYR A 126 1.24 9.29 -64.16
CA TYR A 126 0.70 9.26 -62.79
C TYR A 126 -0.80 8.93 -62.75
N GLY A 127 -1.55 9.40 -63.74
CA GLY A 127 -2.97 9.05 -63.93
C GLY A 127 -3.25 7.57 -64.23
N ARG A 128 -2.22 6.74 -64.43
CA ARG A 128 -2.37 5.27 -64.51
C ARG A 128 -2.25 4.58 -63.15
N LEU A 129 -1.66 5.23 -62.16
CA LEU A 129 -1.65 4.76 -60.77
C LEU A 129 -2.96 5.11 -60.07
N ALA A 130 -3.54 6.27 -60.39
CA ALA A 130 -4.87 6.65 -59.98
C ALA A 130 -5.91 6.12 -60.98
N LYS A 131 -6.27 4.84 -60.89
CA LYS A 131 -7.51 4.35 -61.50
C LYS A 131 -8.69 5.06 -60.82
N SER A 132 -9.10 6.21 -61.32
CA SER A 132 -10.16 7.06 -60.76
C SER A 132 -11.56 6.43 -60.76
N ASN A 133 -11.70 5.21 -61.28
CA ASN A 133 -12.98 4.54 -61.51
C ASN A 133 -13.07 3.16 -60.83
N GLU A 134 -12.12 2.77 -59.99
CA GLU A 134 -12.31 1.62 -59.09
C GLU A 134 -12.93 2.14 -57.79
N ASP A 135 -14.06 1.57 -57.40
CA ASP A 135 -14.76 1.90 -56.16
C ASP A 135 -13.86 1.52 -54.98
N ILE A 136 -13.13 2.49 -54.43
CA ILE A 136 -12.20 2.30 -53.31
C ILE A 136 -12.97 1.81 -52.08
N GLU A 137 -14.26 2.17 -51.95
CA GLU A 137 -15.11 1.67 -50.87
C GLU A 137 -15.41 0.18 -51.01
N ALA A 138 -15.50 -0.34 -52.24
CA ALA A 138 -15.63 -1.78 -52.48
C ALA A 138 -14.37 -2.58 -52.07
N LEU A 139 -13.21 -1.90 -51.92
CA LEU A 139 -11.96 -2.49 -51.42
C LEU A 139 -11.79 -2.35 -49.90
N ALA A 140 -12.58 -1.49 -49.24
CA ALA A 140 -12.46 -1.20 -47.81
C ALA A 140 -12.96 -2.36 -46.91
N GLY A 141 -13.61 -3.37 -47.49
CA GLY A 141 -14.27 -4.43 -46.73
C GLY A 141 -15.51 -3.91 -46.00
N ALA A 142 -16.28 -4.80 -45.38
CA ALA A 142 -17.43 -4.38 -44.58
C ALA A 142 -16.96 -3.63 -43.32
N GLU A 143 -17.61 -2.51 -42.99
CA GLU A 143 -17.37 -1.79 -41.73
C GLU A 143 -17.58 -2.73 -40.55
N GLN A 144 -16.56 -2.90 -39.72
CA GLN A 144 -16.67 -3.71 -38.51
C GLN A 144 -17.58 -2.98 -37.54
N ALA A 145 -18.69 -3.63 -37.13
CA ALA A 145 -19.64 -3.04 -36.20
C ALA A 145 -18.91 -2.48 -34.96
N PRO A 146 -19.20 -1.22 -34.55
CA PRO A 146 -18.46 -0.58 -33.47
C PRO A 146 -18.62 -1.39 -32.17
N PRO A 147 -17.52 -1.58 -31.41
CA PRO A 147 -17.58 -2.37 -30.19
C PRO A 147 -18.45 -1.69 -29.14
N ILE A 148 -19.37 -2.43 -28.55
CA ILE A 148 -20.23 -1.93 -27.46
C ILE A 148 -19.43 -1.90 -26.17
N VAL A 149 -19.14 -0.69 -25.69
CA VAL A 149 -18.49 -0.48 -24.38
C VAL A 149 -19.53 -0.65 -23.28
N ARG A 150 -19.27 -1.58 -22.36
CA ARG A 150 -20.03 -1.80 -21.13
C ARG A 150 -19.50 -0.86 -20.04
N PRO A 151 -20.37 -0.04 -19.42
CA PRO A 151 -19.96 0.83 -18.33
C PRO A 151 -19.44 0.00 -17.15
N VAL A 152 -18.41 0.52 -16.48
CA VAL A 152 -17.83 -0.10 -15.28
C VAL A 152 -18.05 0.86 -14.11
N GLU A 153 -18.85 0.43 -13.15
CA GLU A 153 -19.16 1.21 -11.96
C GLU A 153 -18.28 0.76 -10.80
N LEU A 154 -17.14 1.43 -10.61
CA LEU A 154 -16.20 1.10 -9.54
C LEU A 154 -16.78 1.34 -8.14
N THR A 155 -17.75 2.25 -8.02
CA THR A 155 -18.50 2.58 -6.79
C THR A 155 -19.42 1.46 -6.31
N LEU A 156 -19.56 0.37 -7.06
CA LEU A 156 -20.28 -0.82 -6.59
C LEU A 156 -19.59 -1.47 -5.39
N VAL A 157 -18.26 -1.38 -5.32
CA VAL A 157 -17.49 -1.88 -4.18
C VAL A 157 -17.65 -0.90 -3.01
N PRO A 158 -18.15 -1.34 -1.84
CA PRO A 158 -18.36 -0.46 -0.70
C PRO A 158 -17.02 -0.02 -0.08
N ASP A 159 -17.03 1.12 0.62
CA ASP A 159 -15.84 1.65 1.31
C ASP A 159 -15.54 0.92 2.64
N SER A 160 -16.53 0.23 3.21
CA SER A 160 -16.39 -0.59 4.42
C SER A 160 -17.36 -1.78 4.42
N VAL A 161 -17.08 -2.78 5.25
CA VAL A 161 -17.92 -3.97 5.45
C VAL A 161 -18.05 -4.28 6.94
N ALA A 162 -19.25 -4.63 7.39
CA ALA A 162 -19.55 -4.94 8.78
C ALA A 162 -19.70 -6.45 9.04
N THR A 163 -20.05 -7.23 8.01
CA THR A 163 -20.26 -8.69 8.11
C THR A 163 -19.45 -9.47 7.08
N VAL A 164 -19.23 -10.76 7.35
CA VAL A 164 -18.50 -11.64 6.41
C VAL A 164 -19.27 -11.82 5.09
N GLU A 165 -20.60 -11.77 5.14
CA GLU A 165 -21.48 -11.77 3.97
C GLU A 165 -21.30 -10.52 3.11
N GLU A 166 -21.20 -9.34 3.74
CA GLU A 166 -20.89 -8.09 3.04
C GLU A 166 -19.49 -8.11 2.42
N ALA A 167 -18.50 -8.69 3.11
CA ALA A 167 -17.16 -8.91 2.56
C ALA A 167 -17.19 -9.80 1.31
N SER A 168 -17.97 -10.89 1.35
CA SER A 168 -18.21 -11.76 0.19
C SER A 168 -18.88 -10.99 -0.97
N GLY A 169 -19.89 -10.18 -0.65
CA GLY A 169 -20.54 -9.30 -1.62
C GLY A 169 -19.58 -8.28 -2.25
N ALA A 170 -18.75 -7.62 -1.44
CA ALA A 170 -17.75 -6.66 -1.90
C ALA A 170 -16.71 -7.32 -2.83
N MET A 171 -16.19 -8.49 -2.46
CA MET A 171 -15.28 -9.27 -3.30
C MET A 171 -15.94 -9.66 -4.63
N ARG A 172 -17.18 -10.13 -4.62
CA ARG A 172 -17.92 -10.51 -5.84
C ARG A 172 -18.12 -9.31 -6.78
N LYS A 173 -18.48 -8.15 -6.24
CA LYS A 173 -18.60 -6.90 -7.02
C LYS A 173 -17.25 -6.46 -7.58
N ALA A 174 -16.17 -6.58 -6.81
CA ALA A 174 -14.82 -6.29 -7.28
C ALA A 174 -14.38 -7.24 -8.42
N VAL A 175 -14.73 -8.54 -8.35
CA VAL A 175 -14.52 -9.50 -9.44
C VAL A 175 -15.26 -9.03 -10.69
N HIS A 176 -16.53 -8.65 -10.56
CA HIS A 176 -17.35 -8.19 -11.67
C HIS A 176 -16.72 -6.98 -12.38
N CYS A 177 -16.35 -5.94 -11.62
CA CYS A 177 -15.69 -4.76 -12.17
C CYS A 177 -14.35 -5.11 -12.84
N CYS A 178 -13.52 -5.96 -12.21
CA CYS A 178 -12.26 -6.38 -12.79
C CYS A 178 -12.42 -7.18 -14.09
N VAL A 179 -13.44 -8.04 -14.18
CA VAL A 179 -13.74 -8.82 -15.39
C VAL A 179 -14.16 -7.90 -16.55
N LEU A 180 -15.04 -6.91 -16.29
CA LEU A 180 -15.42 -5.94 -17.31
C LEU A 180 -14.22 -5.12 -17.79
N LEU A 181 -13.35 -4.68 -16.89
CA LEU A 181 -12.13 -3.94 -17.25
C LEU A 181 -11.15 -4.82 -18.04
N ALA A 182 -10.95 -6.07 -17.63
CA ALA A 182 -10.02 -6.98 -18.30
C ALA A 182 -10.46 -7.33 -19.73
N ASN A 183 -11.76 -7.52 -19.96
CA ASN A 183 -12.30 -7.86 -21.28
C ASN A 183 -12.47 -6.66 -22.21
N GLN A 184 -12.34 -5.44 -21.68
CA GLN A 184 -12.45 -4.19 -22.44
C GLN A 184 -11.15 -3.39 -22.43
N ALA A 185 -10.01 -4.04 -22.15
CA ALA A 185 -8.72 -3.38 -22.02
C ALA A 185 -8.23 -2.69 -23.29
N ASP A 186 -8.70 -3.13 -24.47
CA ASP A 186 -8.39 -2.51 -25.75
C ASP A 186 -9.31 -1.31 -26.08
N LEU A 187 -10.44 -1.18 -25.36
CA LEU A 187 -11.44 -0.14 -25.57
C LEU A 187 -11.37 0.97 -24.51
N LEU A 188 -11.00 0.62 -23.28
CA LEU A 188 -10.95 1.53 -22.15
C LEU A 188 -9.49 1.87 -21.78
N PRO A 189 -9.18 3.15 -21.53
CA PRO A 189 -7.86 3.54 -21.05
C PRO A 189 -7.66 3.09 -19.59
N ASN A 190 -6.39 2.89 -19.21
CA ASN A 190 -5.95 2.70 -17.82
C ASN A 190 -6.58 1.51 -17.05
N THR A 191 -7.13 0.51 -17.76
CA THR A 191 -7.81 -0.63 -17.12
C THR A 191 -6.92 -1.40 -16.14
N PHE A 192 -5.62 -1.53 -16.41
CA PHE A 192 -4.66 -2.16 -15.49
C PHE A 192 -4.50 -1.37 -14.19
N GLN A 193 -4.34 -0.05 -14.29
CA GLN A 193 -4.22 0.86 -13.15
C GLN A 193 -5.49 0.86 -12.31
N LEU A 194 -6.67 0.91 -12.94
CA LEU A 194 -7.95 0.87 -12.25
C LEU A 194 -8.14 -0.45 -11.50
N ARG A 195 -7.83 -1.60 -12.13
CA ARG A 195 -7.90 -2.91 -11.48
C ARG A 195 -6.93 -3.01 -10.30
N ALA A 196 -5.67 -2.64 -10.49
CA ALA A 196 -4.68 -2.68 -9.42
C ALA A 196 -5.09 -1.77 -8.25
N SER A 197 -5.58 -0.56 -8.54
CA SER A 197 -5.99 0.40 -7.52
C SER A 197 -7.23 -0.06 -6.74
N LEU A 198 -8.25 -0.59 -7.45
CA LEU A 198 -9.45 -1.15 -6.83
C LEU A 198 -9.10 -2.30 -5.88
N LEU A 199 -8.23 -3.21 -6.30
CA LEU A 199 -7.86 -4.36 -5.51
C LEU A 199 -6.96 -3.99 -4.33
N THR A 200 -6.02 -3.04 -4.51
CA THR A 200 -5.27 -2.48 -3.38
C THR A 200 -6.21 -1.81 -2.37
N HIS A 201 -7.22 -1.06 -2.82
CA HIS A 201 -8.20 -0.44 -1.93
C HIS A 201 -9.06 -1.50 -1.20
N LEU A 202 -9.55 -2.52 -1.91
CA LEU A 202 -10.33 -3.60 -1.32
C LEU A 202 -9.57 -4.30 -0.19
N PHE A 203 -8.31 -4.70 -0.41
CA PHE A 203 -7.57 -5.49 0.58
C PHE A 203 -6.90 -4.66 1.68
N CYS A 204 -6.50 -3.42 1.39
CA CYS A 204 -5.82 -2.58 2.37
C CYS A 204 -6.75 -1.60 3.10
N GLY A 205 -7.90 -1.26 2.52
CA GLY A 205 -8.85 -0.28 3.06
C GLY A 205 -10.21 -0.86 3.45
N VAL A 206 -10.86 -1.62 2.56
CA VAL A 206 -12.24 -2.08 2.75
C VAL A 206 -12.33 -3.31 3.66
N LEU A 207 -11.54 -4.35 3.37
CA LEU A 207 -11.59 -5.61 4.11
C LEU A 207 -10.87 -5.48 5.45
N PRO A 208 -11.50 -5.86 6.58
CA PRO A 208 -10.84 -5.83 7.89
C PRO A 208 -9.60 -6.71 7.93
N ALA A 209 -8.52 -6.23 8.56
CA ALA A 209 -7.32 -7.04 8.76
C ALA A 209 -7.60 -8.16 9.77
N PRO A 210 -7.08 -9.37 9.55
CA PRO A 210 -7.23 -10.44 10.53
C PRO A 210 -6.35 -10.18 11.75
N LEU A 211 -6.90 -10.45 12.95
CA LEU A 211 -6.13 -10.38 14.19
C LEU A 211 -5.17 -11.57 14.32
N PRO A 212 -3.97 -11.37 14.91
CA PRO A 212 -2.98 -12.43 15.13
C PRO A 212 -3.57 -13.63 15.87
N LEU A 213 -3.08 -14.84 15.57
CA LEU A 213 -3.58 -16.08 16.20
C LEU A 213 -3.43 -16.07 17.74
N THR A 214 -2.37 -15.45 18.25
CA THR A 214 -2.07 -15.29 19.67
C THR A 214 -2.84 -14.16 20.36
N HIS A 215 -3.61 -13.36 19.61
CA HIS A 215 -4.30 -12.20 20.18
C HIS A 215 -5.42 -12.62 21.15
N PRO A 216 -5.44 -12.11 22.40
CA PRO A 216 -6.35 -12.60 23.45
C PRO A 216 -7.82 -12.38 23.11
N ARG A 217 -8.13 -11.29 22.40
CA ARG A 217 -9.51 -10.95 22.00
C ARG A 217 -9.91 -11.49 20.62
N ARG A 218 -9.09 -12.33 19.99
CA ARG A 218 -9.35 -12.84 18.62
C ARG A 218 -10.74 -13.47 18.49
N ARG A 219 -11.14 -14.30 19.44
CA ARG A 219 -12.44 -15.00 19.39
C ARG A 219 -13.65 -14.09 19.63
N ALA A 220 -13.46 -12.93 20.27
CA ALA A 220 -14.55 -12.01 20.61
C ALA A 220 -14.66 -10.87 19.58
N GLU A 221 -13.54 -10.28 19.18
CA GLU A 221 -13.50 -9.02 18.43
C GLU A 221 -12.99 -9.16 16.98
N CYS A 222 -12.29 -10.25 16.63
CA CYS A 222 -11.77 -10.39 15.25
C CYS A 222 -12.90 -10.60 14.26
N PHE A 223 -13.02 -9.72 13.27
CA PHE A 223 -13.99 -9.84 12.17
C PHE A 223 -14.07 -11.24 11.56
N TRP A 224 -12.92 -11.87 11.32
CA TRP A 224 -12.82 -13.20 10.69
C TRP A 224 -12.92 -14.39 11.65
N ALA A 225 -12.85 -14.19 12.97
CA ALA A 225 -12.84 -15.32 13.92
C ALA A 225 -13.97 -15.29 14.95
N SER A 226 -14.58 -14.12 15.19
CA SER A 226 -15.69 -13.97 16.12
C SER A 226 -17.00 -14.52 15.56
N GLN A 227 -17.16 -14.48 14.24
CA GLN A 227 -18.36 -14.92 13.54
C GLN A 227 -18.26 -16.39 13.11
N THR A 228 -19.42 -17.02 12.93
CA THR A 228 -19.56 -18.35 12.32
C THR A 228 -20.29 -18.21 11.01
N VAL A 229 -19.84 -18.89 9.97
CA VAL A 229 -20.42 -18.81 8.62
C VAL A 229 -20.89 -20.18 8.12
N ARG A 230 -21.64 -20.20 7.03
CA ARG A 230 -21.90 -21.42 6.26
C ARG A 230 -20.71 -21.76 5.37
N TYR A 231 -20.55 -23.04 5.06
CA TYR A 231 -19.51 -23.51 4.14
C TYR A 231 -19.61 -22.83 2.77
N GLU A 232 -20.81 -22.61 2.25
CA GLU A 232 -21.04 -21.91 0.99
C GLU A 232 -20.42 -20.50 0.96
N THR A 233 -20.51 -19.77 2.08
CA THR A 233 -19.91 -18.43 2.21
C THR A 233 -18.39 -18.52 2.22
N GLN A 234 -17.81 -19.48 2.96
CA GLN A 234 -16.37 -19.72 2.99
C GLN A 234 -15.83 -20.09 1.60
N ALA A 235 -16.50 -21.02 0.92
CA ALA A 235 -16.14 -21.45 -0.43
C ALA A 235 -16.23 -20.30 -1.44
N GLU A 236 -17.26 -19.46 -1.35
CA GLU A 236 -17.42 -18.30 -2.22
C GLU A 236 -16.32 -17.25 -2.01
N LEU A 237 -15.94 -16.98 -0.76
CA LEU A 237 -14.83 -16.07 -0.44
C LEU A 237 -13.52 -16.57 -1.07
N LEU A 238 -13.20 -17.85 -0.92
CA LEU A 238 -11.99 -18.46 -1.51
C LEU A 238 -12.03 -18.45 -3.04
N ARG A 239 -13.20 -18.73 -3.64
CA ARG A 239 -13.39 -18.63 -5.08
C ARG A 239 -13.16 -17.20 -5.58
N CYS A 240 -13.68 -16.20 -4.86
CA CYS A 240 -13.45 -14.80 -5.20
C CYS A 240 -11.97 -14.41 -5.02
N LEU A 241 -11.32 -14.82 -3.94
CA LEU A 241 -9.88 -14.60 -3.70
C LEU A 241 -9.04 -15.10 -4.87
N ARG A 242 -9.30 -16.31 -5.36
CA ARG A 242 -8.61 -16.86 -6.53
C ARG A 242 -8.79 -15.98 -7.76
N LEU A 243 -10.03 -15.59 -8.08
CA LEU A 243 -10.30 -14.76 -9.25
C LEU A 243 -9.65 -13.37 -9.12
N LEU A 244 -9.72 -12.77 -7.95
CA LEU A 244 -9.11 -11.47 -7.65
C LEU A 244 -7.58 -11.55 -7.71
N LEU A 245 -6.96 -12.64 -7.25
CA LEU A 245 -5.51 -12.86 -7.36
C LEU A 245 -5.06 -12.87 -8.83
N LEU A 246 -5.76 -13.61 -9.69
CA LEU A 246 -5.44 -13.65 -11.13
C LEU A 246 -5.61 -12.27 -11.78
N GLN A 247 -6.65 -11.54 -11.39
CA GLN A 247 -6.87 -10.18 -11.85
C GLN A 247 -5.76 -9.24 -11.35
N PHE A 248 -5.35 -9.35 -10.09
CA PHE A 248 -4.30 -8.52 -9.51
C PHE A 248 -2.94 -8.83 -10.13
N GLY A 249 -2.54 -10.10 -10.19
CA GLY A 249 -1.27 -10.55 -10.76
C GLY A 249 -1.11 -10.10 -12.21
N ALA A 250 -2.14 -10.29 -13.04
CA ALA A 250 -2.13 -9.82 -14.42
C ALA A 250 -2.02 -8.28 -14.52
N ALA A 251 -2.78 -7.53 -13.72
CA ALA A 251 -2.74 -6.07 -13.75
C ALA A 251 -1.39 -5.52 -13.24
N ALA A 252 -0.91 -6.04 -12.11
CA ALA A 252 0.30 -5.55 -11.45
C ALA A 252 1.58 -5.82 -12.23
N LEU A 253 1.64 -6.93 -12.98
CA LEU A 253 2.76 -7.25 -13.87
C LEU A 253 2.63 -6.62 -15.26
N SER A 254 1.49 -6.02 -15.58
CA SER A 254 1.30 -5.22 -16.81
C SER A 254 1.73 -3.76 -16.67
N MET A 255 2.17 -3.36 -15.47
CA MET A 255 2.52 -1.99 -15.13
C MET A 255 3.99 -1.88 -14.74
N THR A 256 4.61 -0.75 -15.07
CA THR A 256 5.97 -0.43 -14.60
C THR A 256 5.97 -0.24 -13.09
N ALA A 257 6.83 -0.97 -12.38
CA ALA A 257 6.96 -0.87 -10.94
C ALA A 257 7.66 0.43 -10.52
N THR A 258 6.91 1.38 -9.97
CA THR A 258 7.45 2.49 -9.17
C THR A 258 7.63 2.03 -7.73
N ARG A 259 8.46 2.73 -6.92
CA ARG A 259 8.66 2.35 -5.50
C ARG A 259 7.36 2.30 -4.69
N SER A 260 6.47 3.28 -4.91
CA SER A 260 5.18 3.34 -4.23
C SER A 260 4.19 2.29 -4.75
N PHE A 261 4.21 1.98 -6.04
CA PHE A 261 3.36 0.92 -6.60
C PHE A 261 3.86 -0.47 -6.20
N ASP A 262 5.17 -0.66 -6.14
CA ASP A 262 5.81 -1.89 -5.69
C ASP A 262 5.44 -2.20 -4.23
N ALA A 263 5.53 -1.19 -3.36
CA ALA A 263 5.06 -1.25 -1.98
C ALA A 263 3.58 -1.62 -1.89
N ALA A 264 2.72 -0.96 -2.67
CA ALA A 264 1.30 -1.29 -2.73
C ALA A 264 1.07 -2.74 -3.20
N ARG A 265 1.83 -3.21 -4.20
CA ARG A 265 1.73 -4.55 -4.75
C ARG A 265 2.07 -5.61 -3.71
N LEU A 266 3.21 -5.47 -3.03
CA LEU A 266 3.64 -6.42 -2.00
C LEU A 266 2.68 -6.44 -0.81
N LEU A 267 2.27 -5.27 -0.31
CA LEU A 267 1.31 -5.18 0.80
C LEU A 267 -0.05 -5.79 0.42
N THR A 268 -0.51 -5.57 -0.81
CA THR A 268 -1.77 -6.16 -1.30
C THR A 268 -1.67 -7.69 -1.32
N LEU A 269 -0.58 -8.26 -1.84
CA LEU A 269 -0.36 -9.72 -1.86
C LEU A 269 -0.21 -10.32 -0.46
N ALA A 270 0.48 -9.62 0.44
CA ALA A 270 0.57 -10.05 1.83
C ALA A 270 -0.82 -10.04 2.50
N SER A 271 -1.63 -9.01 2.22
CA SER A 271 -3.02 -8.93 2.68
C SER A 271 -3.89 -10.04 2.06
N PHE A 272 -3.72 -10.38 0.78
CA PHE A 272 -4.36 -11.54 0.17
C PHE A 272 -4.04 -12.83 0.95
N ALA A 273 -2.76 -13.04 1.27
CA ALA A 273 -2.29 -14.25 1.96
C ALA A 273 -2.82 -14.34 3.41
N THR A 274 -2.79 -13.25 4.17
CA THR A 274 -3.31 -13.24 5.54
C THR A 274 -4.83 -13.33 5.59
N THR A 275 -5.54 -12.68 4.66
CA THR A 275 -7.01 -12.82 4.54
C THR A 275 -7.40 -14.24 4.11
N ALA A 276 -6.68 -14.86 3.17
CA ALA A 276 -6.93 -16.25 2.78
C ALA A 276 -6.72 -17.23 3.94
N ASP A 277 -5.64 -17.06 4.71
CA ASP A 277 -5.39 -17.85 5.92
C ASP A 277 -6.50 -17.68 6.95
N ALA A 278 -6.95 -16.45 7.18
CA ALA A 278 -8.06 -16.17 8.11
C ALA A 278 -9.38 -16.80 7.64
N ILE A 279 -9.64 -16.81 6.33
CA ILE A 279 -10.83 -17.43 5.74
C ILE A 279 -10.79 -18.96 5.86
N LEU A 280 -9.62 -19.59 5.68
CA LEU A 280 -9.46 -21.03 5.94
C LEU A 280 -9.78 -21.39 7.40
N ARG A 281 -9.50 -20.47 8.33
CA ARG A 281 -9.75 -20.63 9.77
C ARG A 281 -11.14 -20.16 10.22
N LEU A 282 -12.02 -19.75 9.29
CA LEU A 282 -13.39 -19.39 9.63
C LEU A 282 -14.10 -20.60 10.24
N ARG A 283 -14.86 -20.35 11.31
CA ARG A 283 -15.69 -21.40 11.92
C ARG A 283 -16.95 -21.60 11.10
N VAL A 284 -17.09 -22.82 10.58
CA VAL A 284 -18.23 -23.22 9.77
C VAL A 284 -19.25 -23.97 10.62
N ASN A 285 -20.54 -23.62 10.50
CA ASN A 285 -21.60 -24.14 11.37
C ASN A 285 -22.41 -25.32 10.78
N ASP A 286 -22.30 -25.57 9.48
CA ASP A 286 -23.04 -26.61 8.76
C ASP A 286 -22.14 -27.80 8.37
N HIS A 287 -21.39 -27.68 7.28
CA HIS A 287 -20.57 -28.75 6.72
C HIS A 287 -19.11 -28.29 6.62
N PRO A 288 -18.36 -28.29 7.73
CA PRO A 288 -16.97 -27.84 7.73
C PRO A 288 -16.10 -28.75 6.84
N SER A 289 -15.24 -28.13 6.04
CA SER A 289 -14.28 -28.84 5.21
C SER A 289 -13.20 -29.51 6.07
N PRO A 290 -12.97 -30.84 5.94
CA PRO A 290 -11.87 -31.54 6.58
C PRO A 290 -10.50 -30.87 6.36
N PHE A 291 -10.24 -30.34 5.17
CA PHE A 291 -9.00 -29.61 4.89
C PHE A 291 -8.87 -28.37 5.80
N CYS A 292 -9.92 -27.56 5.90
CA CYS A 292 -9.93 -26.37 6.76
C CYS A 292 -9.80 -26.73 8.24
N LEU A 293 -10.47 -27.79 8.71
CA LEU A 293 -10.41 -28.25 10.11
C LEU A 293 -9.01 -28.70 10.51
N HIS A 294 -8.33 -29.48 9.66
CA HIS A 294 -6.93 -29.88 9.92
C HIS A 294 -6.01 -28.67 9.86
N TYR A 295 -6.19 -27.79 8.86
CA TYR A 295 -5.37 -26.58 8.72
C TYR A 295 -5.50 -25.64 9.93
N SER A 296 -6.73 -25.43 10.44
CA SER A 296 -6.98 -24.58 11.61
C SER A 296 -6.57 -25.20 12.93
N GLY A 297 -6.42 -26.53 12.98
CA GLY A 297 -6.18 -27.29 14.21
C GLY A 297 -7.45 -27.57 15.02
N ASP A 298 -8.64 -27.45 14.40
CA ASP A 298 -9.93 -27.74 15.04
C ASP A 298 -10.49 -29.14 14.71
N ALA A 299 -9.76 -29.95 13.94
CA ALA A 299 -10.14 -31.34 13.64
C ALA A 299 -10.09 -32.26 14.88
N ASP A 300 -10.81 -33.37 14.83
CA ASP A 300 -10.79 -34.38 15.89
C ASP A 300 -9.43 -35.12 15.92
N GLY A 301 -8.79 -35.17 17.10
CA GLY A 301 -7.55 -35.91 17.35
C GLY A 301 -6.41 -35.03 17.85
N PRO A 302 -5.19 -35.58 17.97
CA PRO A 302 -4.00 -34.78 18.30
C PRO A 302 -3.57 -33.99 17.05
N VAL A 303 -4.28 -32.89 16.79
CA VAL A 303 -3.97 -31.95 15.72
C VAL A 303 -3.52 -30.61 16.30
N THR A 304 -2.61 -29.96 15.59
CA THR A 304 -2.14 -28.61 15.90
C THR A 304 -2.24 -27.76 14.63
N PRO A 305 -2.42 -26.43 14.76
CA PRO A 305 -2.64 -25.56 13.61
C PRO A 305 -1.46 -25.58 12.64
N PHE A 306 -1.76 -25.55 11.35
CA PHE A 306 -0.78 -25.29 10.28
C PHE A 306 -0.72 -23.81 9.95
N GLY A 307 0.33 -23.40 9.26
CA GLY A 307 0.50 -22.03 8.76
C GLY A 307 1.68 -21.91 7.81
N PHE A 308 1.99 -20.70 7.37
CA PHE A 308 3.12 -20.44 6.48
C PHE A 308 3.93 -19.24 6.97
N GLU A 309 5.23 -19.26 6.67
CA GLU A 309 6.15 -18.21 7.06
C GLU A 309 6.00 -16.97 6.16
N MET A 310 6.21 -15.80 6.78
CA MET A 310 6.32 -14.51 6.10
C MET A 310 7.54 -14.43 5.15
N GLY A 311 8.59 -15.21 5.44
CA GLY A 311 9.83 -15.23 4.66
C GLY A 311 10.50 -13.85 4.57
N PRO A 312 11.01 -13.45 3.39
CA PRO A 312 11.75 -12.19 3.22
C PRO A 312 10.88 -10.93 3.34
N PHE A 313 9.55 -11.05 3.38
CA PHE A 313 8.64 -9.90 3.41
C PHE A 313 8.91 -8.96 4.58
N GLY A 314 9.25 -9.48 5.76
CA GLY A 314 9.52 -8.65 6.94
C GLY A 314 10.69 -7.68 6.75
N VAL A 315 11.71 -8.10 5.99
CA VAL A 315 12.88 -7.27 5.67
C VAL A 315 12.55 -6.31 4.53
N GLU A 316 11.86 -6.78 3.49
CA GLU A 316 11.44 -5.92 2.38
C GLU A 316 10.49 -4.81 2.85
N ALA A 317 9.63 -5.11 3.84
CA ALA A 317 8.68 -4.20 4.46
C ALA A 317 9.34 -2.90 4.94
N GLU A 318 10.58 -2.96 5.43
CA GLU A 318 11.32 -1.82 5.98
C GLU A 318 11.51 -0.69 4.96
N TYR A 319 11.61 -1.03 3.67
CA TYR A 319 11.92 -0.11 2.57
C TYR A 319 10.72 0.18 1.66
N LEU A 320 9.54 -0.31 2.03
CA LEU A 320 8.31 -0.08 1.27
C LEU A 320 7.84 1.35 1.49
N ARG A 321 7.69 2.10 0.38
CA ARG A 321 7.30 3.51 0.42
C ARG A 321 5.78 3.67 0.42
N PHE A 322 5.20 4.06 1.56
CA PHE A 322 3.77 4.33 1.72
C PHE A 322 3.46 5.80 1.91
N HIS A 323 2.81 6.43 0.93
CA HIS A 323 2.38 7.83 1.02
C HIS A 323 1.06 8.03 1.78
N CYS A 324 0.40 6.94 2.16
CA CYS A 324 -0.91 6.94 2.81
C CYS A 324 -0.77 6.20 4.15
N PRO A 325 -1.16 6.82 5.28
CA PRO A 325 -0.97 6.23 6.61
C PRO A 325 -1.75 4.93 6.80
N GLU A 326 -2.90 4.77 6.14
CA GLU A 326 -3.75 3.57 6.22
C GLU A 326 -3.00 2.32 5.72
N ARG A 327 -2.10 2.50 4.73
CA ARG A 327 -1.25 1.41 4.22
C ARG A 327 -0.13 1.05 5.20
N THR A 328 0.42 2.03 5.91
CA THR A 328 1.38 1.79 6.98
C THR A 328 0.72 1.04 8.15
N GLY A 329 -0.47 1.47 8.56
CA GLY A 329 -1.26 0.74 9.57
C GLY A 329 -1.59 -0.69 9.13
N ARG A 330 -2.01 -0.87 7.87
CA ARG A 330 -2.25 -2.20 7.29
C ARG A 330 -0.98 -3.05 7.27
N LEU A 331 0.18 -2.48 6.97
CA LEU A 331 1.45 -3.21 7.01
C LEU A 331 1.70 -3.76 8.42
N THR A 332 1.58 -2.93 9.46
CA THR A 332 1.76 -3.37 10.85
C THR A 332 0.82 -4.52 11.20
N GLN A 333 -0.47 -4.41 10.87
CA GLN A 333 -1.45 -5.48 11.10
C GLN A 333 -1.08 -6.80 10.41
N VAL A 334 -0.55 -6.73 9.19
CA VAL A 334 -0.09 -7.91 8.44
C VAL A 334 1.16 -8.52 9.08
N LEU A 335 2.12 -7.70 9.52
CA LEU A 335 3.33 -8.17 10.21
C LEU A 335 2.99 -8.81 11.57
N ASP A 336 2.11 -8.18 12.35
CA ASP A 336 1.58 -8.73 13.61
C ASP A 336 0.89 -10.07 13.39
N TYR A 337 0.11 -10.20 12.31
CA TYR A 337 -0.56 -11.45 11.97
C TYR A 337 0.44 -12.59 11.72
N PHE A 338 1.47 -12.34 10.91
CA PHE A 338 2.53 -13.30 10.64
C PHE A 338 3.35 -13.64 11.88
N HIS A 339 3.58 -12.67 12.76
CA HIS A 339 4.21 -12.91 14.05
C HIS A 339 3.38 -13.86 14.91
N GLY A 340 2.06 -13.64 15.01
CA GLY A 340 1.16 -14.56 15.70
C GLY A 340 1.11 -15.95 15.08
N ILE A 341 1.28 -16.09 13.75
CA ILE A 341 1.45 -17.41 13.11
C ILE A 341 2.74 -18.07 13.59
N LYS A 342 3.86 -17.34 13.59
CA LYS A 342 5.17 -17.86 14.02
C LYS A 342 5.15 -18.36 15.46
N GLU A 343 4.40 -17.69 16.35
CA GLU A 343 4.25 -18.11 17.74
C GLU A 343 3.30 -19.30 17.93
N ALA A 344 2.23 -19.37 17.13
CA ALA A 344 1.17 -20.36 17.31
C ALA A 344 1.42 -21.69 16.58
N VAL A 345 2.19 -21.68 15.49
CA VAL A 345 2.43 -22.84 14.61
C VAL A 345 3.80 -23.44 14.88
N THR A 346 3.86 -24.75 15.09
CA THR A 346 5.12 -25.46 15.30
C THR A 346 5.89 -25.66 13.99
N ASP A 347 7.22 -25.78 14.06
CA ASP A 347 8.08 -25.85 12.87
C ASP A 347 7.75 -27.00 11.90
N ASP A 348 7.18 -28.10 12.39
CA ASP A 348 6.74 -29.26 11.60
C ASP A 348 5.35 -29.10 10.95
N HIS A 349 4.63 -28.02 11.26
CA HIS A 349 3.31 -27.67 10.70
C HIS A 349 3.36 -26.43 9.79
N VAL A 350 4.55 -25.98 9.44
CA VAL A 350 4.71 -24.91 8.46
C VAL A 350 4.70 -25.49 7.04
N VAL A 351 3.71 -25.08 6.26
CA VAL A 351 3.46 -25.47 4.87
C VAL A 351 3.99 -24.43 3.88
N PHE A 352 4.11 -24.81 2.61
CA PHE A 352 4.44 -23.91 1.50
C PHE A 352 5.80 -23.19 1.65
N ARG A 353 6.83 -23.88 2.14
CA ARG A 353 8.18 -23.33 2.40
C ARG A 353 9.05 -23.19 1.13
N TRP A 354 8.50 -22.63 0.05
CA TRP A 354 9.19 -22.49 -1.24
C TRP A 354 10.39 -21.54 -1.24
N GLU A 355 10.48 -20.65 -0.25
CA GLU A 355 11.63 -19.81 0.06
C GLU A 355 12.81 -20.60 0.62
N LYS A 356 12.60 -21.82 1.12
CA LYS A 356 13.68 -22.71 1.60
C LYS A 356 14.05 -23.74 0.53
N SER A 357 13.07 -24.42 -0.06
CA SER A 357 13.28 -25.36 -1.17
C SER A 357 12.04 -25.47 -2.06
N ALA A 358 12.24 -25.80 -3.33
CA ALA A 358 11.18 -26.18 -4.26
C ALA A 358 10.66 -27.63 -4.05
N ASP A 359 11.28 -28.38 -3.13
CA ASP A 359 10.89 -29.75 -2.81
C ASP A 359 9.56 -29.82 -2.04
N PHE A 360 9.02 -31.04 -1.94
CA PHE A 360 7.85 -31.32 -1.13
C PHE A 360 8.23 -31.31 0.37
N GLY A 361 7.65 -30.38 1.13
CA GLY A 361 8.01 -30.13 2.52
C GLY A 361 7.37 -31.10 3.51
N ALA A 362 7.99 -31.25 4.69
CA ALA A 362 7.47 -32.11 5.76
C ALA A 362 6.12 -31.63 6.31
N GLY A 363 5.92 -30.31 6.42
CA GLY A 363 4.64 -29.73 6.83
C GLY A 363 3.53 -30.00 5.80
N ASP A 364 3.85 -29.87 4.51
CA ASP A 364 2.91 -30.18 3.42
C ASP A 364 2.52 -31.67 3.46
N ALA A 365 3.51 -32.55 3.61
CA ALA A 365 3.30 -33.99 3.76
C ALA A 365 2.39 -34.30 4.95
N ARG A 366 2.61 -33.66 6.10
CA ARG A 366 1.81 -33.90 7.31
C ARG A 366 0.36 -33.42 7.15
N LEU A 367 0.14 -32.21 6.64
CA LEU A 367 -1.21 -31.71 6.40
C LEU A 367 -1.99 -32.62 5.45
N LEU A 368 -1.39 -32.97 4.31
CA LEU A 368 -2.03 -33.82 3.33
C LEU A 368 -2.26 -35.24 3.86
N SER A 369 -1.32 -35.79 4.62
CA SER A 369 -1.48 -37.11 5.26
C SER A 369 -2.65 -37.11 6.24
N GLN A 370 -2.84 -36.05 7.05
CA GLN A 370 -3.97 -35.97 7.99
C GLN A 370 -5.32 -35.93 7.28
N VAL A 371 -5.43 -35.12 6.21
CA VAL A 371 -6.65 -35.05 5.40
C VAL A 371 -6.92 -36.37 4.68
N CYS A 372 -5.87 -36.99 4.09
CA CYS A 372 -5.98 -38.27 3.42
C CYS A 372 -6.38 -39.39 4.37
N LEU A 373 -5.84 -39.40 5.60
CA LEU A 373 -6.19 -40.36 6.66
C LEU A 373 -7.68 -40.26 7.01
N GLN A 374 -8.20 -39.05 7.21
CA GLN A 374 -9.61 -38.85 7.57
C GLN A 374 -10.55 -39.28 6.43
N MET A 375 -10.18 -39.00 5.19
CA MET A 375 -11.05 -39.21 4.03
C MET A 375 -10.87 -40.56 3.35
N GLY A 376 -9.82 -41.31 3.70
CA GLY A 376 -9.50 -42.59 3.11
C GLY A 376 -8.81 -42.50 1.74
N PHE A 377 -8.14 -41.38 1.44
CA PHE A 377 -7.29 -41.29 0.26
C PHE A 377 -5.96 -42.03 0.48
N PRO A 378 -5.31 -42.53 -0.60
CA PRO A 378 -3.95 -43.02 -0.54
C PRO A 378 -3.00 -42.02 0.14
N MET A 379 -2.18 -42.52 1.08
CA MET A 379 -1.19 -41.72 1.81
C MET A 379 0.25 -42.09 1.43
N ASP A 380 0.43 -42.70 0.25
CA ASP A 380 1.75 -43.08 -0.20
C ASP A 380 2.62 -41.82 -0.31
N PRO A 381 3.81 -41.77 0.32
CA PRO A 381 4.66 -40.57 0.32
C PRO A 381 5.04 -40.08 -1.08
N ASP A 382 5.07 -40.99 -2.06
CA ASP A 382 5.33 -40.69 -3.47
C ASP A 382 4.11 -40.07 -4.17
N GLU A 383 2.89 -40.26 -3.65
CA GLU A 383 1.64 -39.74 -4.23
C GLU A 383 1.26 -38.36 -3.68
N LEU A 384 1.54 -38.08 -2.40
CA LEU A 384 1.20 -36.80 -1.75
C LEU A 384 1.62 -35.54 -2.53
N PRO A 385 2.82 -35.46 -3.14
CA PRO A 385 3.22 -34.31 -3.94
C PRO A 385 2.31 -34.06 -5.16
N PHE A 386 1.73 -35.13 -5.73
CA PHE A 386 0.84 -35.04 -6.89
C PHE A 386 -0.54 -34.48 -6.54
N TYR A 387 -1.00 -34.67 -5.29
CA TYR A 387 -2.18 -33.95 -4.79
C TYR A 387 -1.88 -32.46 -4.66
N LEU A 388 -0.72 -32.08 -4.12
CA LEU A 388 -0.36 -30.67 -3.97
C LEU A 388 -0.12 -29.97 -5.31
N SER A 389 0.48 -30.63 -6.31
CA SER A 389 0.61 -30.09 -7.66
C SER A 389 -0.74 -29.99 -8.39
N GLY A 390 -1.70 -30.81 -8.02
CA GLY A 390 -3.00 -30.92 -8.71
C GLY A 390 -2.92 -31.75 -9.99
N GLU A 391 -1.83 -32.49 -10.20
CA GLU A 391 -1.75 -33.54 -11.22
C GLU A 391 -2.67 -34.71 -10.85
N SER A 392 -2.73 -35.05 -9.55
CA SER A 392 -3.81 -35.85 -9.00
C SER A 392 -4.93 -34.92 -8.53
N ARG A 393 -6.05 -34.96 -9.25
CA ARG A 393 -7.14 -34.00 -9.06
C ARG A 393 -8.08 -34.33 -7.91
N GLU A 394 -8.07 -35.57 -7.43
CA GLU A 394 -9.08 -36.08 -6.49
C GLU A 394 -9.20 -35.22 -5.24
N LEU A 395 -8.07 -34.88 -4.62
CA LEU A 395 -8.06 -34.05 -3.41
C LEU A 395 -8.46 -32.61 -3.72
N GLY A 396 -7.93 -32.02 -4.80
CA GLY A 396 -8.21 -30.62 -5.17
C GLY A 396 -9.63 -30.36 -5.71
N ASP A 397 -10.26 -31.36 -6.31
CA ASP A 397 -11.66 -31.29 -6.76
C ASP A 397 -12.63 -31.40 -5.58
N ASN A 398 -12.28 -32.15 -4.51
CA ASN A 398 -13.08 -32.24 -3.27
C ASN A 398 -12.81 -31.06 -2.30
N TYR A 399 -11.56 -30.59 -2.22
CA TYR A 399 -11.10 -29.52 -1.35
C TYR A 399 -10.48 -28.39 -2.18
N PRO A 400 -11.31 -27.55 -2.82
CA PRO A 400 -10.83 -26.46 -3.67
C PRO A 400 -10.11 -25.35 -2.89
N GLU A 401 -10.19 -25.36 -1.55
CA GLU A 401 -9.51 -24.40 -0.68
C GLU A 401 -7.98 -24.58 -0.72
N MET A 402 -7.53 -25.83 -0.84
CA MET A 402 -6.12 -26.20 -0.90
C MET A 402 -5.39 -25.54 -2.09
N PRO A 403 -5.81 -25.73 -3.36
CA PRO A 403 -5.11 -25.12 -4.49
C PRO A 403 -5.23 -23.59 -4.49
N VAL A 404 -6.31 -23.02 -3.95
CA VAL A 404 -6.46 -21.56 -3.79
C VAL A 404 -5.39 -21.03 -2.85
N MET A 405 -5.23 -21.63 -1.68
CA MET A 405 -4.23 -21.21 -0.71
C MET A 405 -2.81 -21.38 -1.24
N ARG A 406 -2.52 -22.53 -1.85
CA ARG A 406 -1.23 -22.82 -2.51
C ARG A 406 -0.87 -21.72 -3.50
N ASP A 407 -1.79 -21.39 -4.41
CA ASP A 407 -1.54 -20.40 -5.45
C ASP A 407 -1.35 -18.97 -4.89
N ILE A 408 -2.13 -18.59 -3.86
CA ILE A 408 -1.99 -17.28 -3.18
C ILE A 408 -0.62 -17.17 -2.50
N VAL A 409 -0.23 -18.16 -1.71
CA VAL A 409 1.06 -18.16 -0.99
C VAL A 409 2.22 -18.18 -1.99
N PHE A 410 2.10 -18.93 -3.09
CA PHE A 410 3.12 -18.95 -4.12
C PHE A 410 3.26 -17.58 -4.80
N PHE A 411 2.15 -16.93 -5.16
CA PHE A 411 2.19 -15.58 -5.74
C PHE A 411 2.81 -14.56 -4.79
N PHE A 412 2.44 -14.61 -3.50
CA PHE A 412 3.04 -13.77 -2.47
C PHE A 412 4.56 -13.95 -2.43
N LYS A 413 5.05 -15.19 -2.38
CA LYS A 413 6.49 -15.50 -2.32
C LYS A 413 7.24 -15.19 -3.62
N ALA A 414 6.67 -15.56 -4.76
CA ALA A 414 7.30 -15.42 -6.08
C ALA A 414 7.42 -13.96 -6.53
N LEU A 415 6.53 -13.06 -6.09
CA LEU A 415 6.59 -11.64 -6.50
C LEU A 415 7.52 -10.78 -5.62
N MET A 416 8.14 -11.38 -4.60
CA MET A 416 9.18 -10.77 -3.76
C MET A 416 10.61 -10.92 -4.32
N THR A 417 10.77 -11.40 -5.57
CA THR A 417 12.10 -11.59 -6.15
C THR A 417 12.91 -10.27 -6.20
N PRO A 418 14.21 -10.26 -5.89
CA PRO A 418 14.98 -9.00 -5.81
C PRO A 418 15.26 -8.36 -7.18
N THR A 419 15.24 -9.13 -8.27
CA THR A 419 15.55 -8.67 -9.62
C THR A 419 14.32 -8.49 -10.50
N SER A 420 14.41 -7.63 -11.51
CA SER A 420 13.33 -7.44 -12.49
C SER A 420 13.26 -8.57 -13.53
N GLU A 421 14.39 -9.23 -13.85
CA GLU A 421 14.47 -10.32 -14.84
C GLU A 421 13.81 -11.63 -14.36
N SER A 422 13.77 -11.83 -13.04
CA SER A 422 13.06 -12.94 -12.41
C SER A 422 11.54 -12.76 -12.48
N LEU A 423 11.06 -11.52 -12.61
CA LEU A 423 9.65 -11.24 -12.85
C LEU A 423 9.31 -11.43 -14.34
N PRO A 424 8.04 -11.76 -14.65
CA PRO A 424 7.55 -11.76 -16.02
C PRO A 424 7.85 -10.45 -16.76
N GLU A 425 8.07 -10.56 -18.07
CA GLU A 425 8.30 -9.39 -18.92
C GLU A 425 7.13 -8.39 -18.82
N LEU A 426 7.44 -7.10 -18.99
CA LEU A 426 6.43 -6.07 -19.01
C LEU A 426 5.58 -6.22 -20.28
N ARG A 427 4.38 -6.77 -20.12
CA ARG A 427 3.45 -7.06 -21.20
C ARG A 427 2.03 -6.85 -20.71
N ARG A 428 1.08 -6.60 -21.63
CA ARG A 428 -0.36 -6.60 -21.35
C ARG A 428 -0.84 -8.02 -21.04
N TRP A 429 -0.66 -8.45 -19.79
CA TRP A 429 -1.07 -9.77 -19.31
C TRP A 429 -2.57 -9.85 -19.11
N ARG A 430 -3.16 -10.97 -19.50
CA ARG A 430 -4.56 -11.30 -19.23
C ARG A 430 -4.66 -12.15 -17.96
N PRO A 431 -5.81 -12.15 -17.26
CA PRO A 431 -6.01 -12.98 -16.06
C PRO A 431 -5.72 -14.47 -16.30
N ARG A 432 -6.01 -14.99 -17.50
CA ARG A 432 -5.68 -16.38 -17.87
C ARG A 432 -4.17 -16.66 -17.90
N ASP A 433 -3.36 -15.66 -18.21
CA ASP A 433 -1.91 -15.81 -18.29
C ASP A 433 -1.31 -15.86 -16.88
N ALA A 434 -1.99 -15.25 -15.90
CA ALA A 434 -1.62 -15.31 -14.48
C ALA A 434 -1.98 -16.65 -13.80
N ALA A 435 -2.77 -17.51 -14.45
CA ALA A 435 -3.15 -18.79 -13.87
C ALA A 435 -1.92 -19.70 -13.74
N LEU A 436 -1.70 -20.24 -12.54
CA LEU A 436 -0.56 -21.10 -12.27
C LEU A 436 -0.84 -22.53 -12.73
N TRP A 437 0.14 -23.11 -13.40
CA TRP A 437 0.18 -24.52 -13.73
C TRP A 437 1.38 -25.16 -13.02
N TRP A 438 1.15 -26.30 -12.38
CA TRP A 438 2.12 -26.95 -11.52
C TRP A 438 2.44 -28.33 -12.05
N LYS A 439 3.70 -28.73 -11.92
CA LYS A 439 4.18 -30.08 -12.21
C LYS A 439 5.15 -30.49 -11.12
N TYR A 440 5.01 -31.70 -10.60
CA TYR A 440 5.97 -32.26 -9.66
C TYR A 440 6.91 -33.23 -10.37
N ARG A 441 8.20 -33.14 -10.07
CA ARG A 441 9.21 -34.07 -10.57
C ARG A 441 9.99 -34.63 -9.38
N PRO A 442 9.93 -35.95 -9.12
CA PRO A 442 10.70 -36.56 -8.04
C PRO A 442 12.20 -36.21 -8.15
N GLY A 443 12.76 -35.67 -7.07
CA GLY A 443 14.16 -35.22 -7.00
C GLY A 443 14.47 -33.85 -7.64
N GLN A 444 13.53 -33.22 -8.36
CA GLN A 444 13.66 -31.86 -8.90
C GLN A 444 12.67 -30.86 -8.26
N GLY A 445 11.69 -31.36 -7.49
CA GLY A 445 10.70 -30.55 -6.79
C GLY A 445 9.56 -30.09 -7.69
N PHE A 446 8.91 -29.00 -7.28
CA PHE A 446 7.81 -28.37 -8.03
C PHE A 446 8.34 -27.45 -9.14
N GLU A 447 7.75 -27.59 -10.33
CA GLU A 447 7.87 -26.67 -11.46
C GLU A 447 6.55 -25.91 -11.62
N THR A 448 6.58 -24.60 -11.36
CA THR A 448 5.41 -23.72 -11.51
C THR A 448 5.56 -22.87 -12.76
N HIS A 449 4.48 -22.78 -13.54
CA HIS A 449 4.41 -22.01 -14.77
C HIS A 449 3.30 -20.97 -14.67
N GLY A 450 3.58 -19.77 -15.18
CA GLY A 450 2.67 -18.64 -15.24
C GLY A 450 3.27 -17.57 -16.13
N PHE A 451 2.44 -16.72 -16.73
CA PHE A 451 2.88 -15.66 -17.64
C PHE A 451 3.75 -16.17 -18.81
N ALA A 452 3.36 -17.31 -19.37
CA ALA A 452 4.08 -18.02 -20.44
C ALA A 452 5.56 -18.34 -20.11
N ARG A 453 5.93 -18.41 -18.83
CA ARG A 453 7.28 -18.75 -18.36
C ARG A 453 7.24 -19.65 -17.13
N ARG A 454 8.40 -20.18 -16.77
CA ARG A 454 8.61 -20.77 -15.44
C ARG A 454 8.68 -19.64 -14.41
N MET A 455 7.96 -19.83 -13.32
CA MET A 455 7.95 -18.96 -12.14
C MET A 455 8.74 -19.65 -11.04
N GLU A 456 9.59 -18.90 -10.34
CA GLU A 456 10.45 -19.44 -9.28
C GLU A 456 10.39 -18.52 -8.06
N VAL A 457 10.39 -19.12 -6.87
CA VAL A 457 10.64 -18.42 -5.62
C VAL A 457 12.14 -18.48 -5.37
N HIS A 458 12.80 -17.33 -5.20
CA HIS A 458 14.23 -17.35 -4.91
C HIS A 458 14.49 -17.84 -3.49
N PRO A 459 15.44 -18.77 -3.30
CA PRO A 459 15.82 -19.23 -1.98
C PRO A 459 16.27 -18.05 -1.11
N TRP A 460 15.77 -18.01 0.12
CA TRP A 460 16.16 -17.04 1.13
C TRP A 460 17.01 -17.74 2.19
N LYS A 461 18.18 -17.17 2.51
CA LYS A 461 19.04 -17.67 3.58
C LYS A 461 18.84 -16.81 4.83
N GLU A 462 18.33 -17.46 5.88
CA GLU A 462 18.23 -16.90 7.22
C GLU A 462 19.64 -16.52 7.71
N GLY A 463 19.92 -15.22 7.82
CA GLY A 463 21.28 -14.66 8.01
C GLY A 463 21.65 -13.53 7.02
N ASP A 464 21.05 -13.47 5.83
CA ASP A 464 21.14 -12.30 4.93
C ASP A 464 20.36 -11.08 5.49
N SER A 465 19.51 -11.33 6.48
CA SER A 465 18.76 -10.37 7.28
C SER A 465 19.56 -9.76 8.45
N GLY A 466 20.89 -9.89 8.49
CA GLY A 466 21.70 -9.15 9.46
C GLY A 466 21.53 -9.64 10.90
N ASP A 467 21.64 -10.97 11.10
CA ASP A 467 21.77 -11.59 12.44
C ASP A 467 23.04 -11.13 13.18
N LYS A 468 23.90 -10.36 12.51
CA LYS A 468 24.96 -9.54 13.10
C LYS A 468 24.49 -8.10 13.36
N GLY A 469 23.53 -7.91 14.25
CA GLY A 469 23.31 -6.64 14.96
C GLY A 469 22.86 -5.40 14.16
N THR A 470 22.76 -5.44 12.83
CA THR A 470 22.37 -4.27 12.02
C THR A 470 21.03 -4.49 11.33
N GLY A 471 19.98 -4.72 12.12
CA GLY A 471 18.59 -4.83 11.66
C GLY A 471 18.00 -3.58 11.00
N TRP A 472 18.81 -2.58 10.65
CA TRP A 472 18.42 -1.42 9.85
C TRP A 472 18.91 -1.51 8.39
N ARG A 473 19.82 -2.44 8.10
CA ARG A 473 20.52 -2.56 6.80
C ARG A 473 20.75 -4.03 6.49
N SER A 474 19.66 -4.79 6.33
CA SER A 474 19.79 -6.14 5.77
C SER A 474 20.51 -6.06 4.42
N SER A 475 21.38 -7.04 4.20
CA SER A 475 22.19 -7.25 3.00
C SER A 475 21.33 -7.36 1.70
N MET A 476 20.01 -7.52 1.81
CA MET A 476 19.11 -7.55 0.64
C MET A 476 18.19 -6.33 0.49
N GLY A 477 18.12 -5.45 1.49
CA GLY A 477 17.15 -4.36 1.64
C GLY A 477 17.39 -3.10 0.78
N GLY A 478 17.89 -3.23 -0.43
CA GLY A 478 17.92 -2.11 -1.37
C GLY A 478 19.14 -2.07 -2.24
N GLY A 479 19.11 -2.82 -3.35
CA GLY A 479 19.86 -2.57 -4.59
C GLY A 479 21.40 -2.63 -4.57
N PHE A 480 22.06 -2.40 -3.45
CA PHE A 480 23.53 -2.34 -3.40
C PHE A 480 24.18 -3.72 -3.59
N LEU A 481 23.64 -4.78 -2.97
CA LEU A 481 24.22 -6.12 -3.10
C LEU A 481 23.74 -6.93 -4.30
N ALA A 482 22.61 -6.55 -4.92
CA ALA A 482 22.32 -7.02 -6.29
C ALA A 482 23.42 -6.56 -7.28
N SER A 483 24.05 -5.41 -7.01
CA SER A 483 25.19 -4.89 -7.77
C SER A 483 26.55 -5.45 -7.31
N LEU A 484 26.71 -5.89 -6.05
CA LEU A 484 28.03 -6.26 -5.48
C LEU A 484 28.25 -7.77 -5.29
N PHE A 485 27.24 -8.57 -4.93
CA PHE A 485 27.37 -10.03 -4.71
C PHE A 485 27.05 -10.87 -5.95
N GLY A 486 27.70 -10.56 -7.08
CA GLY A 486 27.99 -11.57 -8.09
C GLY A 486 26.88 -11.98 -9.06
N SER A 487 25.77 -11.26 -9.16
CA SER A 487 24.86 -11.36 -10.31
C SER A 487 25.03 -10.14 -11.22
N GLY A 488 26.01 -10.21 -12.12
CA GLY A 488 26.35 -9.10 -13.03
C GLY A 488 25.14 -8.50 -13.75
N ASP A 489 25.16 -7.18 -13.95
CA ASP A 489 24.26 -6.39 -14.83
C ASP A 489 22.73 -6.51 -14.59
N LYS A 490 22.27 -7.29 -13.60
CA LYS A 490 20.84 -7.53 -13.38
C LYS A 490 20.17 -6.33 -12.72
N ARG A 491 19.16 -5.79 -13.40
CA ARG A 491 18.41 -4.63 -12.90
C ARG A 491 17.56 -5.00 -11.68
N PRO A 492 17.63 -4.24 -10.57
CA PRO A 492 16.80 -4.50 -9.40
C PRO A 492 15.31 -4.40 -9.76
N ARG A 493 14.46 -5.12 -9.03
CA ARG A 493 13.00 -5.15 -9.22
C ARG A 493 12.38 -3.75 -9.19
N CYS A 494 12.91 -2.90 -8.30
CA CYS A 494 12.48 -1.53 -8.10
C CYS A 494 13.73 -0.65 -7.89
N PRO A 495 13.67 0.67 -8.17
CA PRO A 495 14.78 1.55 -7.85
C PRO A 495 15.19 1.46 -6.36
N PRO A 496 16.49 1.50 -6.05
CA PRO A 496 16.99 1.35 -4.67
C PRO A 496 16.47 2.45 -3.74
N SER A 497 16.51 2.18 -2.42
CA SER A 497 16.12 3.18 -1.43
C SER A 497 17.08 4.35 -1.38
N GLY A 498 16.55 5.56 -1.57
CA GLY A 498 17.26 6.82 -1.32
C GLY A 498 17.45 7.12 0.17
N GLY A 499 16.80 6.38 1.08
CA GLY A 499 17.03 6.46 2.52
C GLY A 499 18.26 5.68 2.97
N ASN A 500 18.84 4.85 2.09
CA ASN A 500 20.08 4.13 2.35
C ASN A 500 21.27 4.91 1.75
N PRO A 501 22.19 5.45 2.56
CA PRO A 501 23.32 6.24 2.07
C PRO A 501 24.27 5.44 1.17
N SER A 502 24.31 4.10 1.31
CA SER A 502 25.14 3.25 0.44
C SER A 502 24.70 3.34 -1.03
N ASN A 503 23.39 3.43 -1.26
CA ASN A 503 22.83 3.55 -2.60
C ASN A 503 23.15 4.90 -3.24
N LEU A 504 23.21 5.96 -2.43
CA LEU A 504 23.54 7.31 -2.89
C LEU A 504 25.05 7.48 -3.13
N ALA A 505 25.88 6.89 -2.28
CA ALA A 505 27.34 6.96 -2.37
C ALA A 505 27.93 5.99 -3.41
N GLY A 506 27.19 4.95 -3.80
CA GLY A 506 27.70 3.87 -4.65
C GLY A 506 28.80 3.03 -3.97
N LYS A 507 28.90 3.12 -2.63
CA LYS A 507 29.83 2.38 -1.78
C LYS A 507 29.12 1.99 -0.49
N GLU A 508 29.60 0.95 0.17
CA GLU A 508 29.04 0.53 1.46
C GLU A 508 29.30 1.62 2.51
N VAL A 509 28.23 2.04 3.18
CA VAL A 509 28.25 3.00 4.27
C VAL A 509 27.45 2.37 5.42
N ASN A 510 28.05 2.19 6.59
CA ASN A 510 27.41 1.60 7.77
C ASN A 510 27.35 2.59 8.96
N SER A 511 28.31 3.49 9.02
CA SER A 511 28.50 4.49 10.06
C SER A 511 28.84 5.87 9.48
N GLU A 512 28.84 6.89 10.33
CA GLU A 512 29.36 8.22 9.99
C GLU A 512 30.85 8.17 9.59
N GLU A 513 31.64 7.31 10.23
CA GLU A 513 33.07 7.14 9.89
C GLU A 513 33.26 6.70 8.44
N ASP A 514 32.40 5.82 7.93
CA ASP A 514 32.44 5.40 6.52
C ASP A 514 32.15 6.56 5.56
N VAL A 515 31.28 7.50 5.96
CA VAL A 515 30.96 8.70 5.18
C VAL A 515 32.20 9.59 5.02
N LEU A 516 32.98 9.76 6.08
CA LEU A 516 34.23 10.54 6.06
C LEU A 516 35.28 9.99 5.09
N HIS A 517 35.22 8.68 4.80
CA HIS A 517 36.13 8.01 3.88
C HIS A 517 35.64 7.98 2.42
N LEU A 518 34.49 8.58 2.13
CA LEU A 518 33.98 8.68 0.76
C LEU A 518 34.78 9.69 -0.07
N GLN A 519 35.36 9.21 -1.17
CA GLN A 519 36.12 10.05 -2.11
C GLN A 519 35.23 10.88 -3.04
N LYS A 520 34.00 10.44 -3.28
CA LYS A 520 33.03 11.10 -4.17
C LYS A 520 31.70 11.15 -3.45
N LEU A 521 31.16 12.36 -3.35
CA LEU A 521 29.88 12.64 -2.71
C LEU A 521 28.83 13.01 -3.77
N PRO A 522 27.56 12.59 -3.60
CA PRO A 522 26.49 12.95 -4.52
C PRO A 522 26.15 14.44 -4.36
N THR A 523 26.52 15.26 -5.35
CA THR A 523 26.27 16.72 -5.30
C THR A 523 24.92 17.12 -5.90
N PHE A 524 24.12 16.16 -6.41
CA PHE A 524 22.80 16.37 -7.02
C PHE A 524 22.82 17.52 -8.05
N ASP A 525 23.59 17.36 -9.12
CA ASP A 525 23.81 18.37 -10.16
C ASP A 525 24.38 19.70 -9.63
N GLY A 526 25.16 19.64 -8.55
CA GLY A 526 25.78 20.81 -7.91
C GLY A 526 24.81 21.63 -7.05
N LEU A 527 23.60 21.13 -6.79
CA LEU A 527 22.62 21.77 -5.91
C LEU A 527 23.03 21.69 -4.43
N LEU A 528 23.81 20.66 -4.06
CA LEU A 528 24.43 20.54 -2.73
C LEU A 528 25.95 20.63 -2.83
N ARG A 529 26.55 21.38 -1.91
CA ARG A 529 28.00 21.40 -1.71
C ARG A 529 28.47 20.03 -1.18
N PRO A 530 29.74 19.64 -1.40
CA PRO A 530 30.28 18.41 -0.83
C PRO A 530 30.05 18.28 0.68
N SER A 531 30.29 19.35 1.45
CA SER A 531 30.06 19.36 2.90
C SER A 531 28.58 19.19 3.29
N GLU A 532 27.65 19.67 2.47
CA GLU A 532 26.20 19.52 2.69
C GLU A 532 25.76 18.08 2.36
N SER A 533 26.32 17.50 1.30
CA SER A 533 26.09 16.11 0.93
C SER A 533 26.65 15.12 1.95
N GLU A 534 27.85 15.37 2.48
CA GLU A 534 28.45 14.60 3.57
C GLU A 534 27.53 14.59 4.80
N LEU A 535 27.06 15.77 5.21
CA LEU A 535 26.14 15.92 6.34
C LEU A 535 24.81 15.19 6.11
N LEU A 536 24.25 15.27 4.90
CA LEU A 536 23.04 14.54 4.54
C LEU A 536 23.25 13.02 4.67
N LEU A 537 24.36 12.49 4.14
CA LEU A 537 24.69 11.07 4.25
C LEU A 537 24.86 10.65 5.72
N THR A 538 25.51 11.47 6.54
CA THR A 538 25.62 11.25 7.99
C THR A 538 24.24 11.19 8.65
N TYR A 539 23.32 12.09 8.34
CA TYR A 539 21.95 12.05 8.87
C TYR A 539 21.20 10.77 8.48
N LEU A 540 21.40 10.25 7.27
CA LEU A 540 20.82 8.97 6.84
C LEU A 540 21.39 7.76 7.59
N THR A 541 22.50 7.90 8.31
CA THR A 541 23.03 6.85 9.20
C THR A 541 22.36 6.79 10.57
N ALA A 542 21.61 7.82 10.96
CA ALA A 542 20.96 7.97 12.26
C ALA A 542 19.47 7.56 12.19
N PRO A 543 19.07 6.35 12.62
CA PRO A 543 17.74 5.78 12.36
C PRO A 543 16.54 6.64 12.76
N TYR A 544 16.42 7.00 14.04
CA TYR A 544 15.30 7.79 14.57
C TYR A 544 15.38 9.25 14.15
N LEU A 545 16.54 9.87 14.37
CA LEU A 545 16.72 11.30 14.13
C LEU A 545 16.77 11.64 12.63
N ARG A 546 16.81 10.65 11.72
CA ARG A 546 16.88 10.94 10.26
C ARG A 546 15.77 11.87 9.80
N VAL A 547 14.53 11.67 10.26
CA VAL A 547 13.37 12.39 9.73
C VAL A 547 13.48 13.89 10.08
N PRO A 548 13.61 14.29 11.36
CA PRO A 548 13.77 15.70 11.69
C PRO A 548 15.08 16.30 11.17
N LEU A 549 16.20 15.55 11.21
CA LEU A 549 17.50 16.06 10.75
C LEU A 549 17.52 16.35 9.24
N VAL A 550 17.00 15.42 8.43
CA VAL A 550 16.95 15.59 6.98
C VAL A 550 15.94 16.70 6.61
N LEU A 551 14.80 16.79 7.29
CA LEU A 551 13.86 17.88 7.01
C LEU A 551 14.46 19.24 7.36
N LYS A 552 15.08 19.37 8.56
CA LYS A 552 15.76 20.60 8.97
C LYS A 552 16.93 20.95 8.06
N HIS A 553 17.61 19.94 7.49
CA HIS A 553 18.65 20.17 6.49
C HIS A 553 18.12 20.95 5.29
N PHE A 554 16.93 20.63 4.76
CA PHE A 554 16.35 21.35 3.62
C PHE A 554 15.53 22.60 4.00
N ALA A 555 15.24 22.79 5.29
CA ALA A 555 14.67 24.02 5.84
C ALA A 555 15.72 25.15 5.90
N ASP A 556 16.31 25.48 4.76
CA ASP A 556 17.32 26.52 4.60
C ASP A 556 17.16 27.27 3.26
N PRO A 557 17.32 28.62 3.23
CA PRO A 557 17.06 29.41 2.03
C PRO A 557 17.88 29.03 0.79
N GLN A 558 19.08 28.45 0.97
CA GLN A 558 19.93 28.01 -0.12
C GLN A 558 19.54 26.61 -0.59
N ARG A 559 19.31 25.69 0.35
CA ARG A 559 19.08 24.27 0.05
C ARG A 559 17.64 23.96 -0.35
N VAL A 560 16.67 24.79 0.00
CA VAL A 560 15.26 24.61 -0.38
C VAL A 560 15.06 24.53 -1.90
N ARG A 561 15.95 25.15 -2.70
CA ARG A 561 15.95 25.06 -4.18
C ARG A 561 16.24 23.64 -4.68
N ALA A 562 16.97 22.84 -3.91
CA ALA A 562 17.29 21.46 -4.25
C ALA A 562 16.05 20.55 -4.27
N LEU A 563 14.94 20.97 -3.66
CA LEU A 563 13.67 20.25 -3.68
C LEU A 563 13.08 20.10 -5.08
N GLY A 564 13.55 20.87 -6.08
CA GLY A 564 13.19 20.66 -7.49
C GLY A 564 13.80 19.41 -8.11
N HIS A 565 14.86 18.85 -7.51
CA HIS A 565 15.59 17.70 -8.05
C HIS A 565 14.95 16.38 -7.65
N LYS A 566 14.68 15.51 -8.63
CA LYS A 566 13.95 14.24 -8.41
C LYS A 566 14.64 13.29 -7.44
N ASP A 567 15.97 13.23 -7.43
CA ASP A 567 16.67 12.34 -6.50
C ASP A 567 16.63 12.86 -5.07
N VAL A 568 16.65 14.19 -4.87
CA VAL A 568 16.48 14.79 -3.54
C VAL A 568 15.07 14.52 -3.01
N GLN A 569 14.04 14.68 -3.86
CA GLN A 569 12.68 14.26 -3.55
C GLN A 569 12.61 12.76 -3.23
N GLY A 570 13.39 11.94 -3.94
CA GLY A 570 13.54 10.51 -3.71
C GLY A 570 14.11 10.17 -2.34
N VAL A 571 15.12 10.92 -1.87
CA VAL A 571 15.72 10.79 -0.53
C VAL A 571 14.72 11.20 0.54
N LEU A 572 14.10 12.38 0.42
CA LEU A 572 13.10 12.85 1.38
C LEU A 572 11.89 11.90 1.47
N ASP A 573 11.35 11.45 0.34
CA ASP A 573 10.26 10.48 0.33
C ASP A 573 10.66 9.15 0.99
N ALA A 574 11.92 8.72 0.85
CA ALA A 574 12.41 7.52 1.51
C ALA A 574 12.53 7.70 3.03
N CYS A 575 13.09 8.82 3.48
CA CYS A 575 13.21 9.12 4.90
C CYS A 575 11.85 9.17 5.61
N PHE A 576 10.85 9.77 4.97
CA PHE A 576 9.52 10.00 5.54
C PHE A 576 8.60 8.79 5.44
N PHE A 577 8.57 8.14 4.28
CA PHE A 577 7.49 7.21 3.94
C PHE A 577 7.93 5.75 3.90
N GLU A 578 9.19 5.45 4.23
CA GLU A 578 9.64 4.08 4.50
C GLU A 578 9.54 3.81 6.00
N PRO A 579 8.86 2.73 6.42
CA PRO A 579 8.58 2.48 7.83
C PRO A 579 9.85 2.18 8.64
N GLY A 580 10.89 1.63 8.00
CA GLY A 580 12.06 1.11 8.70
C GLY A 580 11.77 -0.22 9.42
N PRO A 581 12.68 -0.67 10.29
CA PRO A 581 12.56 -1.93 11.01
C PRO A 581 11.31 -1.98 11.88
N TRP A 582 10.55 -3.04 11.68
CA TRP A 582 9.32 -3.29 12.42
C TRP A 582 9.64 -3.95 13.76
N GLN A 583 8.99 -3.46 14.81
CA GLN A 583 9.09 -4.00 16.15
C GLN A 583 7.91 -4.96 16.41
N PRO A 584 8.18 -6.23 16.76
CA PRO A 584 7.13 -7.15 17.17
C PRO A 584 6.38 -6.69 18.43
N PRO A 585 5.14 -7.20 18.67
CA PRO A 585 4.37 -7.01 19.90
C PRO A 585 4.99 -7.75 21.10
N SER A 586 6.22 -7.41 21.46
CA SER A 586 6.98 -7.98 22.58
C SER A 586 7.67 -6.89 23.38
N ALA A 587 8.15 -7.24 24.58
CA ALA A 587 8.93 -6.31 25.40
C ALA A 587 10.18 -5.83 24.64
N VAL A 588 10.49 -4.54 24.76
CA VAL A 588 11.68 -3.92 24.16
C VAL A 588 12.86 -4.08 25.09
N ASP A 589 13.91 -4.74 24.61
CA ASP A 589 15.19 -4.80 25.33
C ASP A 589 15.97 -3.49 25.16
N VAL A 590 16.17 -2.78 26.27
CA VAL A 590 16.97 -1.56 26.30
C VAL A 590 18.46 -1.96 26.33
N PRO A 591 19.30 -1.43 25.44
CA PRO A 591 20.72 -1.77 25.41
C PRO A 591 21.44 -1.29 26.68
N TYR A 592 22.35 -2.11 27.20
CA TYR A 592 23.12 -1.83 28.42
C TYR A 592 24.48 -1.14 28.17
N GLU A 593 24.93 -1.09 26.92
CA GLU A 593 26.22 -0.51 26.51
C GLU A 593 26.08 0.51 25.38
N VAL A 594 27.02 1.45 25.31
CA VAL A 594 27.10 2.48 24.26
C VAL A 594 28.50 2.43 23.65
N PRO A 595 28.63 2.21 22.32
CA PRO A 595 27.55 1.93 21.36
C PRO A 595 26.91 0.55 21.59
N ALA A 596 25.60 0.45 21.33
CA ALA A 596 24.85 -0.80 21.48
C ALA A 596 25.32 -1.87 20.47
N PRO A 597 25.30 -3.17 20.83
CA PRO A 597 25.78 -4.25 19.97
C PRO A 597 24.83 -4.53 18.80
N SER A 598 23.55 -4.15 18.95
CA SER A 598 22.57 -4.21 17.88
C SER A 598 21.70 -2.95 17.83
N ARG A 599 21.16 -2.65 16.64
CA ARG A 599 20.16 -1.60 16.43
C ARG A 599 18.71 -2.10 16.50
N ALA A 600 18.49 -3.35 16.93
CA ALA A 600 17.14 -3.94 17.01
C ALA A 600 16.22 -3.16 17.97
N HIS A 601 16.79 -2.60 19.03
CA HIS A 601 16.10 -1.70 19.96
C HIS A 601 15.59 -0.39 19.31
N MET A 602 15.99 -0.10 18.05
CA MET A 602 15.54 1.07 17.30
C MET A 602 14.37 0.78 16.33
N ALA A 603 13.82 -0.44 16.37
CA ALA A 603 12.65 -0.79 15.59
C ALA A 603 11.40 -0.06 16.11
N THR A 604 10.39 0.10 15.25
CA THR A 604 9.12 0.75 15.62
C THR A 604 7.92 -0.09 15.19
N PRO A 605 6.80 -0.08 15.93
CA PRO A 605 5.64 -0.89 15.56
C PRO A 605 4.91 -0.35 14.33
N CYS A 606 4.73 0.97 14.23
CA CYS A 606 3.92 1.63 13.19
C CYS A 606 4.76 2.47 12.20
N GLY A 607 6.07 2.25 12.16
CA GLY A 607 7.00 2.99 11.32
C GLY A 607 7.44 4.34 11.90
N LEU A 608 8.55 4.85 11.35
CA LEU A 608 9.30 5.98 11.92
C LEU A 608 8.54 7.30 11.94
N LEU A 609 7.81 7.63 10.87
CA LEU A 609 7.10 8.90 10.80
C LEU A 609 5.97 8.98 11.84
N LEU A 610 5.18 7.92 11.99
CA LEU A 610 4.16 7.86 13.04
C LEU A 610 4.80 7.91 14.42
N HIS A 611 5.89 7.17 14.62
CA HIS A 611 6.63 7.21 15.88
C HIS A 611 7.14 8.62 16.23
N GLU A 612 7.72 9.35 15.28
CA GLU A 612 8.20 10.71 15.50
C GLU A 612 7.06 11.69 15.76
N LEU A 613 5.98 11.61 14.97
CA LEU A 613 4.79 12.46 15.16
C LEU A 613 4.13 12.26 16.53
N SER A 614 4.16 11.04 17.07
CA SER A 614 3.58 10.72 18.37
C SER A 614 4.47 11.13 19.54
N ASN A 615 5.80 11.17 19.38
CA ASN A 615 6.72 11.40 20.50
C ASN A 615 7.37 12.79 20.49
N ALA A 616 7.71 13.33 19.32
CA ALA A 616 8.41 14.61 19.16
C ALA A 616 7.98 15.35 17.86
N PRO A 617 6.72 15.78 17.73
CA PRO A 617 6.23 16.39 16.48
C PRO A 617 6.82 17.78 16.20
N ALA A 618 7.17 18.57 17.22
CA ALA A 618 7.50 19.99 17.06
C ALA A 618 8.66 20.26 16.06
N PRO A 619 9.83 19.60 16.13
CA PRO A 619 10.92 19.84 15.19
C PRO A 619 10.55 19.51 13.74
N LEU A 620 9.68 18.50 13.55
CA LEU A 620 9.21 18.11 12.23
C LEU A 620 8.27 19.17 11.65
N VAL A 621 7.33 19.63 12.45
CA VAL A 621 6.34 20.64 12.09
C VAL A 621 6.99 21.99 11.79
N ASP A 622 7.93 22.43 12.63
CA ASP A 622 8.62 23.71 12.44
C ASP A 622 9.45 23.70 11.13
N ALA A 623 10.20 22.63 10.87
CA ALA A 623 10.97 22.51 9.63
C ALA A 623 10.06 22.42 8.38
N ALA A 624 8.90 21.78 8.52
CA ALA A 624 7.87 21.69 7.49
C ALA A 624 7.29 23.08 7.14
N GLU A 625 6.91 23.86 8.16
CA GLU A 625 6.42 25.24 8.00
C GLU A 625 7.48 26.13 7.34
N GLU A 626 8.74 26.05 7.78
CA GLU A 626 9.86 26.81 7.21
C GLU A 626 10.07 26.49 5.72
N ILE A 627 10.11 25.21 5.34
CA ILE A 627 10.23 24.79 3.93
C ILE A 627 9.09 25.36 3.09
N LEU A 628 7.86 25.32 3.62
CA LEU A 628 6.70 25.80 2.90
C LEU A 628 6.73 27.32 2.72
N ALA A 629 7.10 28.06 3.77
CA ALA A 629 7.26 29.51 3.68
C ALA A 629 8.32 29.90 2.64
N MET A 630 9.50 29.29 2.70
CA MET A 630 10.59 29.59 1.75
C MET A 630 10.28 29.17 0.32
N THR A 631 9.58 28.04 0.10
CA THR A 631 9.17 27.64 -1.26
C THR A 631 8.12 28.57 -1.84
N LEU A 632 7.22 29.12 -1.01
CA LEU A 632 6.24 30.13 -1.44
C LEU A 632 6.90 31.47 -1.79
N GLU A 633 7.97 31.87 -1.09
CA GLU A 633 8.74 33.08 -1.45
C GLU A 633 9.46 32.94 -2.80
N LEU A 634 9.81 31.72 -3.20
CA LEU A 634 10.41 31.41 -4.50
C LEU A 634 9.38 31.29 -5.62
N ASP A 635 8.09 31.39 -5.32
CA ASP A 635 7.05 31.32 -6.33
C ASP A 635 7.09 32.56 -7.24
N THR A 636 7.10 32.29 -8.54
CA THR A 636 7.12 33.33 -9.59
C THR A 636 5.76 33.45 -10.27
N GLY A 637 4.76 32.68 -9.84
CA GLY A 637 3.42 32.63 -10.43
C GLY A 637 3.35 31.91 -11.78
N ARG A 638 4.46 31.30 -12.24
CA ARG A 638 4.55 30.59 -13.52
C ARG A 638 4.71 29.10 -13.32
N HIS A 639 3.95 28.32 -14.08
CA HIS A 639 3.93 26.86 -14.01
C HIS A 639 5.16 26.18 -14.64
N ASP A 640 5.89 26.89 -15.50
CA ASP A 640 7.09 26.44 -16.22
C ASP A 640 8.40 26.85 -15.52
N SER A 641 8.31 27.55 -14.39
CA SER A 641 9.48 27.99 -13.62
C SER A 641 10.20 26.79 -12.97
N PRO A 642 11.55 26.77 -12.95
CA PRO A 642 12.31 25.76 -12.21
C PRO A 642 11.93 25.67 -10.71
N CYS A 643 11.47 26.78 -10.12
CA CYS A 643 11.01 26.83 -8.73
C CYS A 643 9.66 26.11 -8.52
N ALA A 644 8.83 25.97 -9.57
CA ALA A 644 7.51 25.37 -9.47
C ALA A 644 7.59 23.88 -9.07
N ALA A 645 8.62 23.16 -9.54
CA ALA A 645 8.84 21.77 -9.18
C ALA A 645 9.08 21.57 -7.67
N GLY A 646 9.90 22.44 -7.06
CA GLY A 646 10.18 22.42 -5.63
C GLY A 646 8.95 22.76 -4.79
N LEU A 647 8.19 23.79 -5.19
CA LEU A 647 6.94 24.17 -4.52
C LEU A 647 5.89 23.05 -4.58
N LEU A 648 5.64 22.46 -5.75
CA LEU A 648 4.68 21.37 -5.91
C LEU A 648 5.08 20.14 -5.10
N TYR A 649 6.38 19.87 -4.96
CA TYR A 649 6.87 18.82 -4.09
C TYR A 649 6.67 19.13 -2.61
N ALA A 650 7.02 20.34 -2.16
CA ALA A 650 6.85 20.77 -0.78
C ALA A 650 5.37 20.68 -0.35
N VAL A 651 4.45 21.22 -1.15
CA VAL A 651 3.01 21.11 -0.89
C VAL A 651 2.58 19.64 -0.78
N ARG A 652 3.01 18.79 -1.72
CA ARG A 652 2.69 17.34 -1.69
C ARG A 652 3.23 16.63 -0.44
N LEU A 653 4.47 16.92 -0.05
CA LEU A 653 5.09 16.35 1.15
C LEU A 653 4.30 16.75 2.39
N MET A 654 3.92 18.03 2.50
CA MET A 654 3.14 18.55 3.63
C MET A 654 1.72 18.00 3.68
N THR A 655 1.02 17.90 2.55
CA THR A 655 -0.31 17.28 2.51
C THR A 655 -0.26 15.81 2.94
N ARG A 656 0.78 15.07 2.55
CA ARG A 656 0.95 13.68 3.00
C ARG A 656 1.24 13.62 4.50
N MET A 657 2.16 14.44 5.00
CA MET A 657 2.45 14.53 6.44
C MET A 657 1.18 14.85 7.25
N HIS A 658 0.35 15.76 6.75
CA HIS A 658 -0.95 16.08 7.33
C HIS A 658 -1.89 14.87 7.40
N CYS A 659 -1.94 14.01 6.36
CA CYS A 659 -2.69 12.76 6.43
C CYS A 659 -2.19 11.85 7.57
N PHE A 660 -0.87 11.74 7.77
CA PHE A 660 -0.30 10.95 8.87
C PHE A 660 -0.64 11.55 10.25
N VAL A 661 -0.61 12.87 10.39
CA VAL A 661 -1.05 13.57 11.60
C VAL A 661 -2.53 13.29 11.90
N ARG A 662 -3.40 13.44 10.89
CA ARG A 662 -4.84 13.16 11.02
C ARG A 662 -5.08 11.71 11.43
N TYR A 663 -4.38 10.77 10.80
CA TYR A 663 -4.47 9.35 11.13
C TYR A 663 -4.09 9.09 12.60
N ALA A 664 -2.95 9.64 13.07
CA ALA A 664 -2.54 9.50 14.46
C ALA A 664 -3.57 10.08 15.45
N LEU A 665 -4.19 11.22 15.13
CA LEU A 665 -5.23 11.84 15.96
C LEU A 665 -6.50 11.00 16.04
N VAL A 666 -6.97 10.48 14.90
CA VAL A 666 -8.16 9.61 14.83
C VAL A 666 -7.93 8.34 15.65
N GLU A 667 -6.81 7.67 15.45
CA GLU A 667 -6.46 6.44 16.19
C GLU A 667 -6.24 6.69 17.69
N SER A 668 -5.82 7.91 18.08
CA SER A 668 -5.69 8.30 19.50
C SER A 668 -7.03 8.69 20.14
N GLY A 669 -8.14 8.66 19.40
CA GLY A 669 -9.48 9.04 19.89
C GLY A 669 -9.75 10.56 19.91
N LEU A 670 -8.80 11.38 19.43
CA LEU A 670 -8.92 12.85 19.37
C LEU A 670 -9.47 13.36 18.03
N GLY A 671 -9.84 12.47 17.10
CA GLY A 671 -10.30 12.85 15.76
C GLY A 671 -11.50 13.80 15.75
N ALA A 672 -12.41 13.70 16.73
CA ALA A 672 -13.60 14.55 16.82
C ALA A 672 -13.29 16.02 17.13
N GLU A 673 -12.19 16.32 17.84
CA GLU A 673 -11.77 17.69 18.16
C GLU A 673 -11.13 18.40 16.96
N VAL A 674 -10.68 17.62 15.96
CA VAL A 674 -9.89 18.07 14.83
C VAL A 674 -10.76 18.46 13.63
N ASP A 675 -11.86 17.74 13.42
CA ASP A 675 -12.76 17.95 12.28
C ASP A 675 -13.74 19.11 12.46
N GLY A 676 -13.70 19.83 13.59
CA GLY A 676 -14.50 21.04 13.78
C GLY A 676 -15.98 20.83 13.49
N VAL A 677 -16.55 19.70 13.90
CA VAL A 677 -17.99 19.49 13.82
C VAL A 677 -18.63 20.38 14.88
N GLU A 678 -18.98 21.61 14.49
CA GLU A 678 -20.20 22.21 15.00
C GLU A 678 -21.31 21.21 14.71
N ALA A 679 -21.63 20.37 15.69
CA ALA A 679 -22.87 19.65 15.70
C ALA A 679 -23.95 20.74 15.72
N SER A 680 -24.44 21.14 14.55
CA SER A 680 -25.65 21.92 14.42
C SER A 680 -26.77 21.05 14.95
N SER A 681 -26.99 21.16 16.27
CA SER A 681 -28.15 20.66 16.96
C SER A 681 -29.35 21.51 16.54
N ASP A 682 -29.80 21.36 15.31
CA ASP A 682 -31.09 21.85 14.82
C ASP A 682 -31.56 20.94 13.68
N ASP A 683 -31.81 19.68 14.03
CA ASP A 683 -32.84 18.89 13.36
C ASP A 683 -33.84 18.41 14.40
N ARG A 684 -34.49 19.39 15.05
CA ARG A 684 -35.81 19.17 15.63
C ARG A 684 -36.79 19.24 14.47
N GLY A 685 -37.29 18.08 14.07
CA GLY A 685 -38.35 17.95 13.09
C GLY A 685 -39.50 18.91 13.40
N ASP A 686 -39.66 19.92 12.55
CA ASP A 686 -40.91 20.62 12.38
C ASP A 686 -41.67 19.90 11.26
N SER A 687 -42.62 19.07 11.67
CA SER A 687 -43.59 18.44 10.78
C SER A 687 -44.54 19.52 10.25
N GLY A 688 -44.10 20.25 9.23
CA GLY A 688 -44.93 21.18 8.46
C GLY A 688 -45.50 20.51 7.22
N ALA A 689 -46.71 19.97 7.34
CA ALA A 689 -47.50 19.53 6.19
C ALA A 689 -47.73 20.70 5.22
N PHE A 690 -47.32 20.54 3.96
CA PHE A 690 -47.74 21.43 2.87
C PHE A 690 -48.51 20.64 1.80
N SER A 691 -49.82 20.88 1.85
CA SER A 691 -50.84 20.49 0.90
C SER A 691 -50.61 21.12 -0.48
N GLU A 692 -50.81 20.34 -1.54
CA GLU A 692 -51.01 20.84 -2.89
C GLU A 692 -52.22 21.79 -2.95
N SER A 693 -52.00 23.03 -3.41
CA SER A 693 -53.08 23.86 -3.94
C SER A 693 -52.68 24.42 -5.32
N ARG A 694 -53.50 24.06 -6.30
CA ARG A 694 -53.55 24.59 -7.67
C ARG A 694 -53.74 26.10 -7.67
N GLU A 695 -52.91 26.82 -8.42
CA GLU A 695 -53.24 28.17 -8.88
C GLU A 695 -53.49 28.19 -10.40
N SER A 696 -54.61 28.81 -10.76
CA SER A 696 -55.09 29.07 -12.13
C SER A 696 -54.56 30.43 -12.60
N PRO A 697 -54.45 30.68 -13.93
CA PRO A 697 -53.72 31.83 -14.46
C PRO A 697 -54.57 33.12 -14.46
N GLY A 698 -53.97 34.21 -13.97
CA GLY A 698 -54.51 35.58 -14.06
C GLY A 698 -54.06 36.33 -15.33
N PRO A 699 -54.82 37.34 -15.78
CA PRO A 699 -54.75 37.89 -17.13
C PRO A 699 -53.68 39.00 -17.30
N GLY A 700 -53.17 39.12 -18.53
CA GLY A 700 -52.12 40.08 -18.91
C GLY A 700 -52.56 41.55 -18.95
N PRO A 701 -51.59 42.49 -18.99
CA PRO A 701 -51.89 43.91 -19.05
C PRO A 701 -51.97 44.42 -20.51
N GLY A 702 -53.02 45.18 -20.78
CA GLY A 702 -53.09 46.17 -21.88
C GLY A 702 -52.51 47.53 -21.44
N PRO A 703 -52.45 48.51 -22.36
CA PRO A 703 -51.25 49.31 -22.60
C PRO A 703 -51.21 50.65 -21.84
N GLY A 704 -49.99 51.14 -21.64
CA GLY A 704 -49.64 52.48 -21.15
C GLY A 704 -48.14 52.65 -21.08
#